data_AF-A0A6S6TSG3-F1
#
_entry.id   AF-A0A6S6TSG3-F1
#
_cell.length_a   1.000
_cell.length_b   1.000
_cell.length_c   1.000
_cell.angle_alpha   90.00
_cell.angle_beta   90.00
_cell.angle_gamma   90.00
#
_symmetry.space_group_name_H-M   'P 1'
#
loop_
_entity.id
_entity.type
_entity.pdbx_description
1 polymer ?
#
loop_
_entity_poly.entity_id
_entity_poly.type
_entity_poly.pdbx_seq_one_letter_code
_entity_poly.pdbx_strand_id
1 'polypeptide(L)'
;ADKFRQSVTYPMDKVATDDTEFMRSYYADHAVYNHRQLNPAQADMGNFSRSDFSHITPITKTVNVTSKKNFRSTGAYAIPGQTFKVTRNDTSDLTVKVFINTLRSGATHQYEKNSGYKRPKYLQTPYFEIASGETIELTSPYGGPLQLSFSTNDLPVQVTFENVGEHAYWAGTADDASFTAKLDAGEFDWAEVVTTGFEVHSKLEKMRESVADTKWGTAQALANATERYMSNFPHVLAGFQGPGIDMVDEIHDFATSNNLTIETLDLVKHMNADQALCGYGCSGNPYDAYWSYSPVGHGDVHELGHGLEKHRFRFAGWEGHSITNPYSYYTKSKYNETVGSTGNLTECQNLPFESVFETLQESVGQANIVEYLQTNLWENSGWSQQFMVLLQAVMHAQKMGKLENGWHLLARLHILEREISRADDDWEANKASIGFSSYSLEEFNDISNSSLKTTDVRRNDWMLVSLSYAAGLDYRNYLTMFGIAFSQKASDQVASFNYPIVPQAFFISSSSGYCNENINGDFLAKSTLPIDGTQVWPAETDTDGDGYWDALDNCPSDSNSDQADTNNNGQGDVCDLDADSDGASSEDMVPDASGIGTGDGNDDSIADSNQASVTSLQSHGNTGWLTYHNPSEGAQSNFVTSAAPLTAPADQFLKYGTTQFDVVSATGASVTIEVHVARDTSIEDYLLQGNDGTWVAQNATITHNGNKTKLVFTVTEGGNFDRDATVDGVLQLVQGGVMVRTGLEVWPYAYLFGNVDLNTQTAAKSFKVKNTGSRLLAITGVETTGNHADEFVISSDGCSGQSLLAQADCTFTASFQPTSMGSKSALINITSDDPDNASASIFVRNHEADEEESERRLPPVLNSYQILGSSNQPVNSMSSNMQYTVEWSILGYHEDYITSVVMFNCTGIADNTTCGANFSDNTRFISSGRVDRYLSTDGVWKHQGIQSKVNQYRYTFTTPDFTSSTPIVIRFYRLNSKDLKAGNAGLSLVIPGNHAEDYYDTTGRRVKNTISP
;
A
#
# COMPACT_ATOMS: atom_id res chain seq x y z
N ALA A 1 45.55 12.47 1.11
CA ALA A 1 44.16 12.10 0.79
C ALA A 1 43.81 12.40 -0.67
N ASP A 2 43.82 13.67 -1.12
CA ASP A 2 43.45 14.04 -2.50
C ASP A 2 44.22 13.25 -3.58
N LYS A 3 45.54 13.09 -3.41
CA LYS A 3 46.36 12.26 -4.31
C LYS A 3 45.86 10.80 -4.39
N PHE A 4 45.41 10.23 -3.28
CA PHE A 4 44.90 8.86 -3.24
C PHE A 4 43.52 8.78 -3.89
N ARG A 5 42.63 9.77 -3.73
CA ARG A 5 41.33 9.84 -4.42
C ARG A 5 41.45 9.72 -5.94
N GLN A 6 42.54 10.20 -6.53
CA GLN A 6 42.76 10.15 -7.97
C GLN A 6 43.03 8.74 -8.50
N SER A 7 43.35 7.78 -7.63
CA SER A 7 43.58 6.38 -7.99
C SER A 7 42.58 5.43 -7.35
N VAL A 8 41.55 5.94 -6.66
CA VAL A 8 40.48 5.10 -6.11
C VAL A 8 39.70 4.53 -7.30
N THR A 9 39.40 3.24 -7.24
CA THR A 9 38.48 2.57 -8.15
C THR A 9 37.48 1.76 -7.34
N TYR A 10 36.21 1.82 -7.72
CA TYR A 10 35.13 1.07 -7.11
C TYR A 10 34.61 -0.02 -8.06
N PRO A 11 34.05 -1.12 -7.52
CA PRO A 11 33.91 -1.40 -6.10
C PRO A 11 35.19 -2.02 -5.48
N MET A 12 35.32 -1.94 -4.16
CA MET A 12 36.37 -2.61 -3.39
C MET A 12 35.78 -3.62 -2.41
N ASP A 13 36.54 -4.67 -2.12
CA ASP A 13 36.21 -5.71 -1.16
C ASP A 13 37.25 -5.78 -0.05
N LYS A 14 36.81 -5.92 1.20
CA LYS A 14 37.71 -5.96 2.37
C LYS A 14 38.64 -7.18 2.43
N VAL A 15 38.40 -8.19 1.58
CA VAL A 15 39.17 -9.43 1.49
C VAL A 15 39.90 -9.53 0.14
N ALA A 16 39.25 -9.15 -0.96
CA ALA A 16 39.79 -9.33 -2.31
C ALA A 16 40.61 -8.13 -2.81
N THR A 17 40.33 -6.91 -2.36
CA THR A 17 41.15 -5.73 -2.71
C THR A 17 42.44 -5.74 -1.88
N ASP A 18 43.57 -5.32 -2.47
CA ASP A 18 44.83 -5.17 -1.74
C ASP A 18 44.64 -4.29 -0.49
N ASP A 19 45.13 -4.78 0.66
CA ASP A 19 44.96 -4.09 1.95
C ASP A 19 45.43 -2.63 1.90
N THR A 20 46.52 -2.35 1.18
CA THR A 20 47.07 -1.00 1.07
C THR A 20 46.18 -0.12 0.20
N GLU A 21 45.64 -0.65 -0.89
CA GLU A 21 44.67 0.05 -1.74
C GLU A 21 43.37 0.36 -0.98
N PHE A 22 42.78 -0.65 -0.34
CA PHE A 22 41.58 -0.49 0.49
C PHE A 22 41.81 0.57 1.58
N MET A 23 42.91 0.47 2.33
CA MET A 23 43.21 1.39 3.42
C MET A 23 43.58 2.80 2.93
N ARG A 24 44.16 2.95 1.73
CA ARG A 24 44.40 4.27 1.13
C ARG A 24 43.09 4.96 0.77
N SER A 25 42.16 4.23 0.15
CA SER A 25 40.83 4.74 -0.19
C SER A 25 40.05 5.08 1.09
N TYR A 26 40.05 4.18 2.06
CA TYR A 26 39.40 4.40 3.35
C TYR A 26 39.97 5.60 4.11
N TYR A 27 41.31 5.74 4.15
CA TYR A 27 41.95 6.92 4.71
C TYR A 27 41.62 8.20 3.94
N ALA A 28 41.54 8.13 2.60
CA ALA A 28 41.18 9.28 1.79
C ALA A 28 39.78 9.79 2.17
N ASP A 29 38.80 8.89 2.32
CA ASP A 29 37.44 9.26 2.73
C ASP A 29 37.39 9.99 4.08
N HIS A 30 38.24 9.61 5.04
CA HIS A 30 38.31 10.25 6.37
C HIS A 30 39.03 11.60 6.36
N ALA A 31 39.75 11.93 5.30
CA ALA A 31 40.62 13.09 5.23
C ALA A 31 40.17 14.03 4.08
N VAL A 32 39.01 14.66 4.25
CA VAL A 32 38.45 15.67 3.35
C VAL A 32 38.51 17.04 4.03
N TYR A 33 39.00 18.06 3.32
CA TYR A 33 39.00 19.44 3.79
C TYR A 33 38.27 20.32 2.77
N ASN A 34 37.09 20.82 3.13
CA ASN A 34 36.18 21.52 2.21
C ASN A 34 36.36 23.04 2.20
N HIS A 35 36.99 23.64 3.22
CA HIS A 35 37.20 25.08 3.30
C HIS A 35 38.57 25.46 2.71
N ARG A 36 38.70 25.43 1.38
CA ARG A 36 39.94 25.71 0.65
C ARG A 36 39.68 26.14 -0.80
N GLN A 37 40.69 26.73 -1.43
CA GLN A 37 40.60 27.32 -2.77
C GLN A 37 40.45 26.32 -3.92
N LEU A 38 41.03 25.12 -3.82
CA LEU A 38 41.03 24.13 -4.89
C LEU A 38 41.04 22.73 -4.29
N ASN A 39 40.16 21.86 -4.78
CA ASN A 39 40.14 20.44 -4.43
C ASN A 39 39.97 19.63 -5.72
N PRO A 40 40.82 18.64 -6.04
CA PRO A 40 40.59 17.80 -7.20
C PRO A 40 39.28 17.02 -7.07
N ALA A 41 38.48 16.99 -8.14
CA ALA A 41 37.34 16.08 -8.22
C ALA A 41 37.83 14.63 -8.08
N GLN A 42 37.08 13.80 -7.36
CA GLN A 42 37.38 12.37 -7.31
C GLN A 42 37.04 11.73 -8.66
N ALA A 43 37.97 10.95 -9.20
CA ALA A 43 37.86 10.39 -10.55
C ALA A 43 36.76 9.31 -10.64
N ASP A 44 36.68 8.43 -9.65
CA ASP A 44 35.68 7.37 -9.56
C ASP A 44 34.83 7.56 -8.29
N MET A 45 33.53 7.83 -8.49
CA MET A 45 32.53 8.01 -7.43
C MET A 45 31.74 6.74 -7.16
N GLY A 46 32.01 5.66 -7.91
CA GLY A 46 31.30 4.40 -7.84
C GLY A 46 29.81 4.57 -8.10
N ASN A 47 28.97 4.04 -7.22
CA ASN A 47 27.52 4.12 -7.39
C ASN A 47 26.88 5.39 -6.80
N PHE A 48 27.63 6.42 -6.41
CA PHE A 48 27.05 7.65 -5.85
C PHE A 48 26.59 8.67 -6.90
N SER A 49 27.48 9.06 -7.81
CA SER A 49 27.32 10.15 -8.79
C SER A 49 28.31 9.96 -9.94
N ARG A 50 28.17 10.66 -11.06
CA ARG A 50 29.26 10.84 -12.03
C ARG A 50 30.34 11.77 -11.48
N SER A 51 31.54 11.71 -12.04
CA SER A 51 32.66 12.61 -11.68
C SER A 51 32.85 13.79 -12.64
N ASP A 52 32.42 13.65 -13.89
CA ASP A 52 32.56 14.67 -14.92
C ASP A 52 31.29 15.53 -15.08
N PHE A 53 31.43 16.81 -14.73
CA PHE A 53 30.44 17.86 -14.93
C PHE A 53 31.00 19.02 -15.76
N SER A 54 32.04 18.78 -16.56
CA SER A 54 32.70 19.82 -17.37
C SER A 54 31.80 20.51 -18.39
N HIS A 55 30.67 19.88 -18.74
CA HIS A 55 29.64 20.44 -19.61
C HIS A 55 28.71 21.44 -18.90
N ILE A 56 28.69 21.46 -17.56
CA ILE A 56 27.85 22.36 -16.77
C ILE A 56 28.47 23.75 -16.75
N THR A 57 27.68 24.76 -17.14
CA THR A 57 28.05 26.16 -16.95
C THR A 57 27.62 26.60 -15.55
N PRO A 58 28.55 26.99 -14.66
CA PRO A 58 28.19 27.42 -13.31
C PRO A 58 27.35 28.70 -13.31
N ILE A 59 26.46 28.80 -12.34
CA ILE A 59 25.54 29.92 -12.18
C ILE A 59 25.71 30.60 -10.81
N THR A 60 25.04 31.75 -10.67
CA THR A 60 24.74 32.36 -9.37
C THR A 60 23.25 32.15 -9.07
N LYS A 61 22.93 31.60 -7.90
CA LYS A 61 21.56 31.32 -7.44
C LYS A 61 21.34 31.95 -6.07
N THR A 62 20.34 32.81 -5.96
CA THR A 62 19.87 33.33 -4.66
C THR A 62 18.64 32.55 -4.25
N VAL A 63 18.67 31.99 -3.05
CA VAL A 63 17.55 31.25 -2.47
C VAL A 63 16.92 32.06 -1.34
N ASN A 64 15.59 32.06 -1.32
CA ASN A 64 14.79 32.59 -0.22
C ASN A 64 14.08 31.39 0.41
N VAL A 65 14.37 31.11 1.67
CA VAL A 65 13.84 29.95 2.38
C VAL A 65 13.27 30.39 3.72
N THR A 66 12.15 29.78 4.11
CA THR A 66 11.65 29.87 5.48
C THR A 66 12.39 28.84 6.32
N SER A 67 13.04 29.29 7.39
CA SER A 67 13.84 28.40 8.23
C SER A 67 12.97 27.32 8.87
N LYS A 68 13.49 26.09 8.93
CA LYS A 68 12.91 24.98 9.71
C LYS A 68 14.05 24.17 10.32
N LYS A 69 13.88 23.70 11.55
CA LYS A 69 14.83 22.82 12.24
C LYS A 69 15.13 21.59 11.39
N ASN A 70 16.32 21.02 11.60
CA ASN A 70 17.02 20.10 10.69
C ASN A 70 17.64 20.86 9.52
N PHE A 71 17.04 20.84 8.34
CA PHE A 71 17.54 21.57 7.18
C PHE A 71 16.50 21.74 6.07
N ARG A 72 16.83 22.54 5.05
CA ARG A 72 16.06 22.73 3.82
C ARG A 72 16.95 22.61 2.59
N SER A 73 16.41 22.00 1.56
CA SER A 73 17.02 21.92 0.22
C SER A 73 17.02 23.27 -0.49
N THR A 74 18.10 23.56 -1.22
CA THR A 74 18.31 24.87 -1.86
C THR A 74 18.10 24.84 -3.38
N GLY A 75 18.09 23.66 -3.98
CA GLY A 75 18.13 23.48 -5.43
C GLY A 75 19.44 23.94 -6.08
N ALA A 76 20.47 24.29 -5.30
CA ALA A 76 21.83 24.52 -5.78
C ALA A 76 22.67 23.24 -5.67
N TYR A 77 23.67 23.09 -6.52
CA TYR A 77 24.52 21.89 -6.59
C TYR A 77 26.00 22.27 -6.54
N ALA A 78 26.74 21.70 -5.60
CA ALA A 78 28.19 21.83 -5.59
C ALA A 78 28.80 20.95 -6.69
N ILE A 79 29.47 21.56 -7.67
CA ILE A 79 30.13 20.83 -8.76
C ILE A 79 31.42 20.18 -8.22
N PRO A 80 31.68 18.88 -8.44
CA PRO A 80 32.87 18.21 -7.93
C PRO A 80 34.17 18.92 -8.33
N GLY A 81 35.00 19.19 -7.33
CA GLY A 81 36.30 19.85 -7.45
C GLY A 81 36.27 21.35 -7.76
N GLN A 82 35.08 21.94 -7.87
CA GLN A 82 34.90 23.37 -8.10
C GLN A 82 34.65 24.09 -6.77
N THR A 83 35.24 25.28 -6.62
CA THR A 83 35.06 26.12 -5.43
C THR A 83 33.89 27.06 -5.65
N PHE A 84 32.94 27.06 -4.73
CA PHE A 84 31.75 27.91 -4.76
C PHE A 84 31.75 28.86 -3.56
N LYS A 85 31.02 29.97 -3.70
CA LYS A 85 30.83 30.94 -2.62
C LYS A 85 29.43 30.82 -2.05
N VAL A 86 29.30 31.06 -0.75
CA VAL A 86 28.02 31.15 -0.06
C VAL A 86 28.00 32.46 0.72
N THR A 87 27.06 33.34 0.38
CA THR A 87 26.86 34.63 1.04
C THR A 87 25.50 34.64 1.73
N ARG A 88 25.46 34.91 3.03
CA ARG A 88 24.20 35.10 3.76
C ARG A 88 23.78 36.57 3.68
N ASN A 89 22.60 36.82 3.12
CA ASN A 89 22.14 38.18 2.80
C ASN A 89 21.10 38.73 3.79
N ASP A 90 20.44 37.88 4.57
CA ASP A 90 19.46 38.30 5.57
C ASP A 90 20.11 38.72 6.90
N THR A 91 19.31 39.32 7.78
CA THR A 91 19.70 39.75 9.13
C THR A 91 18.90 39.04 10.22
N SER A 92 18.35 37.86 9.93
CA SER A 92 17.51 37.13 10.87
C SER A 92 18.34 36.56 12.04
N ASP A 93 17.76 36.58 13.25
CA ASP A 93 18.46 36.14 14.47
C ASP A 93 18.37 34.62 14.64
N LEU A 94 19.11 33.89 13.81
CA LEU A 94 19.31 32.45 13.93
C LEU A 94 20.67 32.01 13.40
N THR A 95 21.10 30.84 13.86
CA THR A 95 22.25 30.14 13.29
C THR A 95 21.86 29.52 11.96
N VAL A 96 22.59 29.88 10.90
CA VAL A 96 22.47 29.30 9.56
C VAL A 96 23.77 28.55 9.26
N LYS A 97 23.66 27.29 8.84
CA LYS A 97 24.83 26.51 8.39
C LYS A 97 24.56 25.90 7.02
N VAL A 98 25.57 25.86 6.17
CA VAL A 98 25.54 25.17 4.88
C VAL A 98 26.26 23.83 4.97
N PHE A 99 25.76 22.83 4.26
CA PHE A 99 26.45 21.57 4.04
C PHE A 99 26.07 20.98 2.67
N ILE A 100 26.82 19.97 2.23
CA ILE A 100 26.60 19.27 0.96
C ILE A 100 26.16 17.85 1.26
N ASN A 101 25.17 17.35 0.53
CA ASN A 101 24.57 16.00 0.61
C ASN A 101 23.85 15.66 1.92
N THR A 102 22.89 14.74 1.84
CA THR A 102 22.05 14.27 2.95
C THR A 102 22.32 12.82 3.36
N LEU A 103 23.23 12.12 2.65
CA LEU A 103 23.47 10.69 2.80
C LEU A 103 24.16 10.35 4.12
N ARG A 104 23.60 9.39 4.85
CA ARG A 104 24.18 8.89 6.12
C ARG A 104 25.42 8.04 5.83
N SER A 105 26.52 8.29 6.54
CA SER A 105 27.81 7.61 6.29
C SER A 105 27.80 6.08 6.48
N GLY A 106 26.78 5.53 7.13
CA GLY A 106 26.55 4.09 7.24
C GLY A 106 26.00 3.45 5.97
N ALA A 107 25.39 4.24 5.06
CA ALA A 107 24.97 3.79 3.72
C ALA A 107 26.14 3.48 2.78
N THR A 108 27.39 3.62 3.23
CA THR A 108 28.54 3.01 2.57
C THR A 108 28.89 1.74 3.31
N HIS A 109 28.77 0.59 2.66
CA HIS A 109 28.93 -0.72 3.28
C HIS A 109 30.34 -1.25 3.13
N GLN A 110 31.34 -0.47 3.54
CA GLN A 110 32.75 -0.78 3.22
C GLN A 110 33.25 -2.13 3.78
N TYR A 111 32.52 -2.71 4.73
CA TYR A 111 32.85 -3.99 5.35
C TYR A 111 31.94 -5.15 4.92
N GLU A 112 30.98 -4.91 4.03
CA GLU A 112 30.18 -5.98 3.45
C GLU A 112 31.04 -6.79 2.47
N LYS A 113 30.85 -8.12 2.47
CA LYS A 113 31.58 -9.03 1.57
C LYS A 113 31.05 -8.88 0.15
N ASN A 114 31.83 -9.32 -0.84
CA ASN A 114 31.50 -9.25 -2.26
C ASN A 114 31.38 -7.80 -2.73
N SER A 115 32.45 -7.04 -2.49
CA SER A 115 32.62 -5.70 -3.06
C SER A 115 31.62 -4.65 -2.51
N GLY A 116 31.38 -4.67 -1.19
CA GLY A 116 30.46 -3.75 -0.52
C GLY A 116 30.92 -2.28 -0.46
N TYR A 117 32.21 -2.01 -0.63
CA TYR A 117 32.74 -0.63 -0.67
C TYR A 117 32.58 -0.07 -2.08
N LYS A 118 31.41 0.52 -2.38
CA LYS A 118 30.99 0.92 -3.74
C LYS A 118 31.00 2.42 -4.01
N ARG A 119 31.37 3.25 -3.03
CA ARG A 119 31.29 4.72 -3.08
C ARG A 119 32.10 5.34 -1.94
N PRO A 120 32.39 6.65 -1.96
CA PRO A 120 32.99 7.35 -0.82
C PRO A 120 32.13 7.26 0.44
N LYS A 121 32.75 7.14 1.61
CA LYS A 121 32.07 6.95 2.90
C LYS A 121 31.39 8.21 3.43
N TYR A 122 32.08 9.34 3.42
CA TYR A 122 31.62 10.60 4.00
C TYR A 122 31.17 11.57 2.91
N LEU A 123 30.04 11.23 2.29
CA LEU A 123 29.45 12.02 1.21
C LEU A 123 28.83 13.32 1.72
N GLN A 124 28.24 13.29 2.92
CA GLN A 124 27.82 14.49 3.63
C GLN A 124 29.01 15.21 4.24
N THR A 125 29.10 16.53 4.00
CA THR A 125 30.13 17.36 4.63
C THR A 125 29.76 17.70 6.08
N PRO A 126 30.73 18.16 6.90
CA PRO A 126 30.41 18.92 8.10
C PRO A 126 29.53 20.14 7.77
N TYR A 127 28.93 20.70 8.82
CA TYR A 127 28.10 21.91 8.74
C TYR A 127 28.98 23.13 8.93
N PHE A 128 28.92 24.07 7.98
CA PHE A 128 29.68 25.32 8.00
C PHE A 128 28.76 26.48 8.34
N GLU A 129 28.95 27.09 9.51
CA GLU A 129 28.17 28.26 9.92
C GLU A 129 28.51 29.49 9.09
N ILE A 130 27.49 30.29 8.79
CA ILE A 130 27.60 31.53 8.02
C ILE A 130 26.93 32.67 8.79
N ALA A 131 27.71 33.65 9.21
CA ALA A 131 27.20 34.84 9.87
C ALA A 131 26.41 35.73 8.88
N SER A 132 25.49 36.54 9.40
CA SER A 132 24.77 37.53 8.59
C SER A 132 25.75 38.47 7.88
N GLY A 133 25.63 38.61 6.56
CA GLY A 133 26.51 39.41 5.70
C GLY A 133 27.87 38.77 5.39
N GLU A 134 28.15 37.56 5.90
CA GLU A 134 29.40 36.84 5.64
C GLU A 134 29.34 36.11 4.30
N THR A 135 30.50 36.06 3.62
CA THR A 135 30.75 35.19 2.48
C THR A 135 31.82 34.17 2.86
N ILE A 136 31.53 32.89 2.68
CA ILE A 136 32.51 31.79 2.81
C ILE A 136 32.73 31.10 1.48
N GLU A 137 33.89 30.44 1.32
CA GLU A 137 34.24 29.66 0.12
C GLU A 137 34.38 28.18 0.48
N LEU A 138 33.72 27.32 -0.28
CA LEU A 138 33.71 25.88 -0.04
C LEU A 138 33.99 25.12 -1.33
N THR A 139 34.52 23.91 -1.19
CA THR A 139 34.75 22.98 -2.30
C THR A 139 34.54 21.55 -1.83
N SER A 140 34.15 20.65 -2.73
CA SER A 140 33.95 19.23 -2.42
C SER A 140 34.60 18.37 -3.50
N PRO A 141 35.37 17.33 -3.14
CA PRO A 141 35.86 16.39 -4.13
C PRO A 141 34.73 15.57 -4.74
N TYR A 142 33.57 15.48 -4.05
CA TYR A 142 32.42 14.65 -4.42
C TYR A 142 31.29 15.42 -5.11
N GLY A 143 31.17 16.72 -4.81
CA GLY A 143 30.00 17.51 -5.19
C GLY A 143 28.70 17.03 -4.53
N GLY A 144 27.56 17.56 -4.99
CA GLY A 144 26.24 17.15 -4.52
C GLY A 144 25.26 18.30 -4.22
N PRO A 145 23.99 18.00 -3.89
CA PRO A 145 22.99 19.00 -3.51
C PRO A 145 23.42 19.81 -2.27
N LEU A 146 23.18 21.12 -2.30
CA LEU A 146 23.47 22.05 -1.21
C LEU A 146 22.27 22.22 -0.28
N GLN A 147 22.53 22.19 1.01
CA GLN A 147 21.52 22.18 2.08
C GLN A 147 21.79 23.31 3.08
N LEU A 148 20.74 23.84 3.70
CA LEU A 148 20.83 24.84 4.77
C LEU A 148 20.17 24.34 6.05
N SER A 149 20.91 24.32 7.17
CA SER A 149 20.38 23.99 8.49
C SER A 149 20.13 25.23 9.33
N PHE A 150 19.11 25.16 10.19
CA PHE A 150 18.63 26.28 10.98
C PHE A 150 18.46 25.91 12.45
N SER A 151 18.74 26.85 13.36
CA SER A 151 18.47 26.67 14.80
C SER A 151 16.99 26.88 15.17
N THR A 152 16.25 27.62 14.36
CA THR A 152 14.90 28.12 14.67
C THR A 152 13.98 28.03 13.46
N ASN A 153 12.68 27.81 13.68
CA ASN A 153 11.66 27.75 12.63
C ASN A 153 11.13 29.16 12.25
N ASP A 154 10.55 29.25 11.07
CA ASP A 154 9.66 30.32 10.59
C ASP A 154 10.27 31.72 10.52
N LEU A 155 11.57 31.79 10.25
CA LEU A 155 12.28 33.03 9.96
C LEU A 155 12.73 33.05 8.49
N PRO A 156 12.56 34.19 7.78
CA PRO A 156 13.01 34.31 6.40
C PRO A 156 14.54 34.38 6.35
N VAL A 157 15.15 33.52 5.55
CA VAL A 157 16.59 33.46 5.30
C VAL A 157 16.85 33.63 3.81
N GLN A 158 17.86 34.43 3.47
CA GLN A 158 18.29 34.62 2.10
C GLN A 158 19.78 34.30 1.97
N VAL A 159 20.11 33.40 1.05
CA VAL A 159 21.50 32.97 0.78
C VAL A 159 21.77 33.04 -0.71
N THR A 160 22.89 33.63 -1.11
CA THR A 160 23.39 33.60 -2.48
C THR A 160 24.52 32.58 -2.61
N PHE A 161 24.37 31.67 -3.57
CA PHE A 161 25.39 30.74 -4.02
C PHE A 161 25.98 31.21 -5.33
N GLU A 162 27.31 31.29 -5.44
CA GLU A 162 28.02 31.61 -6.68
C GLU A 162 28.90 30.45 -7.11
N ASN A 163 29.00 30.22 -8.42
CA ASN A 163 29.79 29.16 -9.03
C ASN A 163 29.27 27.74 -8.70
N VAL A 164 27.95 27.58 -8.74
CA VAL A 164 27.23 26.32 -8.46
C VAL A 164 26.46 25.83 -9.69
N GLY A 165 26.08 24.55 -9.71
CA GLY A 165 25.08 24.01 -10.65
C GLY A 165 23.65 24.13 -10.10
N GLU A 166 22.68 23.73 -10.91
CA GLU A 166 21.26 23.71 -10.54
C GLU A 166 20.60 22.42 -11.02
N HIS A 167 20.40 21.48 -10.09
CA HIS A 167 19.81 20.18 -10.38
C HIS A 167 18.28 20.26 -10.46
N ALA A 168 17.62 19.15 -10.82
CA ALA A 168 16.15 19.09 -10.83
C ALA A 168 15.59 19.27 -9.41
N TYR A 169 15.00 20.43 -9.16
CA TYR A 169 14.49 20.84 -7.85
C TYR A 169 13.08 21.38 -7.99
N TRP A 170 12.14 20.86 -7.19
CA TRP A 170 10.75 21.31 -7.16
C TRP A 170 10.40 21.76 -5.74
N ALA A 171 9.96 23.00 -5.57
CA ALA A 171 9.45 23.53 -4.30
C ALA A 171 8.07 24.21 -4.43
N GLY A 172 7.49 24.21 -5.63
CA GLY A 172 6.16 24.73 -5.90
C GLY A 172 5.86 24.72 -7.39
N THR A 173 4.62 25.05 -7.75
CA THR A 173 4.12 25.01 -9.14
C THR A 173 4.87 25.95 -10.10
N ALA A 174 5.53 26.98 -9.58
CA ALA A 174 6.41 27.83 -10.38
C ALA A 174 7.60 27.06 -10.97
N ASP A 175 7.98 25.93 -10.36
CA ASP A 175 9.10 25.10 -10.78
C ASP A 175 8.71 24.01 -11.78
N ASP A 176 7.41 23.71 -12.00
CA ASP A 176 6.91 22.55 -12.77
C ASP A 176 7.64 22.34 -14.11
N ALA A 177 7.69 23.39 -14.93
CA ALA A 177 8.32 23.34 -16.24
C ALA A 177 9.84 23.15 -16.14
N SER A 178 10.48 23.85 -15.20
CA SER A 178 11.94 23.80 -15.02
C SER A 178 12.40 22.48 -14.42
N PHE A 179 11.62 21.91 -13.49
CA PHE A 179 11.87 20.62 -12.86
C PHE A 179 11.77 19.51 -13.90
N THR A 180 10.66 19.47 -14.66
CA THR A 180 10.46 18.47 -15.72
C THR A 180 11.60 18.52 -16.74
N ALA A 181 11.94 19.70 -17.24
CA ALA A 181 13.02 19.86 -18.22
C ALA A 181 14.37 19.39 -17.69
N LYS A 182 14.72 19.71 -16.43
CA LYS A 182 15.98 19.29 -15.81
C LYS A 182 15.99 17.80 -15.46
N LEU A 183 14.86 17.25 -15.03
CA LEU A 183 14.69 15.83 -14.74
C LEU A 183 14.88 14.99 -16.01
N ASP A 184 14.33 15.44 -17.13
CA ASP A 184 14.49 14.81 -18.44
C ASP A 184 15.92 14.95 -18.96
N ALA A 185 16.51 16.15 -18.85
CA ALA A 185 17.86 16.41 -19.32
C ALA A 185 18.92 15.57 -18.59
N GLY A 186 18.72 15.27 -17.30
CA GLY A 186 19.59 14.40 -16.52
C GLY A 186 21.04 14.90 -16.42
N GLU A 187 21.22 16.22 -16.40
CA GLU A 187 22.52 16.88 -16.26
C GLU A 187 23.17 16.63 -14.89
N PHE A 188 22.36 16.30 -13.88
CA PHE A 188 22.79 15.96 -12.51
C PHE A 188 22.22 14.61 -12.06
N ASP A 189 22.93 13.90 -11.18
CA ASP A 189 22.55 12.55 -10.71
C ASP A 189 21.58 12.54 -9.52
N TRP A 190 21.18 13.73 -9.05
CA TRP A 190 20.30 13.92 -7.91
C TRP A 190 19.16 14.87 -8.25
N ALA A 191 18.00 14.62 -7.65
CA ALA A 191 16.79 15.40 -7.78
C ALA A 191 16.10 15.54 -6.42
N GLU A 192 15.45 16.68 -6.18
CA GLU A 192 14.80 16.99 -4.91
C GLU A 192 13.36 17.48 -5.14
N VAL A 193 12.42 16.93 -4.37
CA VAL A 193 11.04 17.42 -4.25
C VAL A 193 10.83 17.87 -2.81
N VAL A 194 10.45 19.13 -2.65
CA VAL A 194 10.37 19.81 -1.36
C VAL A 194 8.94 20.22 -1.09
N THR A 195 8.48 19.94 0.13
CA THR A 195 7.19 20.39 0.63
C THR A 195 7.37 21.21 1.92
N THR A 196 6.28 21.59 2.58
CA THR A 196 6.30 22.26 3.89
C THR A 196 6.75 21.30 4.98
N GLY A 197 6.21 20.07 5.03
CA GLY A 197 6.49 19.10 6.08
C GLY A 197 7.47 17.98 5.74
N PHE A 198 7.80 17.79 4.45
CA PHE A 198 8.61 16.66 3.99
C PHE A 198 9.51 16.99 2.77
N GLU A 199 10.75 16.49 2.73
CA GLU A 199 11.65 16.61 1.59
C GLU A 199 12.19 15.24 1.11
N VAL A 200 12.18 15.05 -0.20
CA VAL A 200 12.65 13.84 -0.89
C VAL A 200 13.99 14.15 -1.55
N HIS A 201 15.06 13.50 -1.10
CA HIS A 201 16.41 13.60 -1.67
C HIS A 201 16.71 12.32 -2.43
N SER A 202 16.66 12.37 -3.76
CA SER A 202 16.64 11.15 -4.56
C SER A 202 17.74 11.14 -5.60
N LYS A 203 18.26 9.95 -5.89
CA LYS A 203 18.92 9.75 -7.19
C LYS A 203 17.96 10.09 -8.33
N LEU A 204 18.51 10.60 -9.41
CA LEU A 204 17.75 11.07 -10.58
C LEU A 204 16.78 9.99 -11.10
N GLU A 205 17.28 8.78 -11.35
CA GLU A 205 16.44 7.70 -11.92
C GLU A 205 15.31 7.28 -10.98
N LYS A 206 15.57 7.28 -9.66
CA LYS A 206 14.55 6.99 -8.66
C LYS A 206 13.49 8.08 -8.58
N MET A 207 13.88 9.33 -8.75
CA MET A 207 12.92 10.45 -8.80
C MET A 207 12.06 10.37 -10.06
N ARG A 208 12.64 9.97 -11.21
CA ARG A 208 11.87 9.71 -12.43
C ARG A 208 10.82 8.64 -12.21
N GLU A 209 11.17 7.52 -11.57
CA GLU A 209 10.21 6.47 -11.21
C GLU A 209 9.11 6.98 -10.27
N SER A 210 9.48 7.73 -9.23
CA SER A 210 8.52 8.32 -8.28
C SER A 210 7.53 9.28 -8.94
N VAL A 211 8.00 10.14 -9.84
CA VAL A 211 7.15 11.11 -10.56
C VAL A 211 6.29 10.41 -11.63
N ALA A 212 6.83 9.38 -12.28
CA ALA A 212 6.14 8.63 -13.33
C ALA A 212 5.11 7.61 -12.80
N ASP A 213 5.00 7.42 -11.48
CA ASP A 213 3.95 6.57 -10.90
C ASP A 213 2.57 7.06 -11.38
N THR A 214 1.79 6.12 -11.91
CA THR A 214 0.43 6.33 -12.42
C THR A 214 -0.53 7.00 -11.43
N LYS A 215 -0.26 6.96 -10.12
CA LYS A 215 -1.04 7.66 -9.09
C LYS A 215 -0.83 9.17 -9.09
N TRP A 216 0.33 9.65 -9.54
CA TRP A 216 0.72 11.06 -9.44
C TRP A 216 0.97 11.71 -10.80
N GLY A 217 1.80 11.09 -11.65
CA GLY A 217 2.14 11.54 -13.00
C GLY A 217 2.90 12.88 -13.12
N THR A 218 2.98 13.69 -12.05
CA THR A 218 3.64 15.00 -12.03
C THR A 218 4.30 15.26 -10.67
N ALA A 219 5.31 16.14 -10.64
CA ALA A 219 5.96 16.55 -9.40
C ALA A 219 5.00 17.27 -8.44
N GLN A 220 4.07 18.08 -8.96
CA GLN A 220 3.04 18.74 -8.15
C GLN A 220 2.12 17.73 -7.46
N ALA A 221 1.61 16.74 -8.20
CA ALA A 221 0.76 15.71 -7.60
C ALA A 221 1.53 14.85 -6.60
N LEU A 222 2.79 14.49 -6.89
CA LEU A 222 3.66 13.78 -5.96
C LEU A 222 3.87 14.59 -4.66
N ALA A 223 4.11 15.90 -4.76
CA ALA A 223 4.30 16.78 -3.62
C ALA A 223 3.02 16.96 -2.79
N ASN A 224 1.87 17.15 -3.44
CA ASN A 224 0.57 17.23 -2.75
C ASN A 224 0.26 15.91 -2.02
N ALA A 225 0.50 14.78 -2.67
CA ALA A 225 0.35 13.46 -2.08
C ALA A 225 1.33 13.23 -0.93
N THR A 226 2.57 13.71 -1.04
CA THR A 226 3.57 13.69 0.03
C THR A 226 3.06 14.43 1.26
N GLU A 227 2.53 15.64 1.11
CA GLU A 227 1.96 16.38 2.24
C GLU A 227 0.77 15.65 2.87
N ARG A 228 -0.14 15.13 2.04
CA ARG A 228 -1.36 14.48 2.53
C ARG A 228 -1.10 13.13 3.19
N TYR A 229 -0.37 12.25 2.51
CA TYR A 229 -0.28 10.83 2.87
C TYR A 229 0.97 10.50 3.68
N MET A 230 2.07 11.24 3.49
CA MET A 230 3.32 11.00 4.21
C MET A 230 3.52 11.97 5.39
N SER A 231 3.23 13.26 5.21
CA SER A 231 3.44 14.29 6.24
C SER A 231 2.23 14.42 7.20
N ASN A 232 1.00 14.33 6.71
CA ASN A 232 -0.18 14.59 7.54
C ASN A 232 -0.68 13.33 8.27
N PHE A 233 -1.27 12.36 7.55
CA PHE A 233 -1.99 11.23 8.17
C PHE A 233 -1.18 10.40 9.18
N PRO A 234 0.10 10.06 8.96
CA PRO A 234 0.89 9.35 9.97
C PRO A 234 1.02 10.13 11.28
N HIS A 235 1.13 11.47 11.21
CA HIS A 235 1.25 12.31 12.40
C HIS A 235 -0.10 12.59 13.08
N VAL A 236 -1.20 12.62 12.32
CA VAL A 236 -2.58 12.58 12.87
C VAL A 236 -2.77 11.30 13.69
N LEU A 237 -2.42 10.14 13.11
CA LEU A 237 -2.51 8.85 13.80
C LEU A 237 -1.56 8.77 15.00
N ALA A 238 -0.46 9.51 14.98
CA ALA A 238 0.44 9.65 16.11
C ALA A 238 -0.04 10.68 17.16
N GLY A 239 -1.20 11.31 16.98
CA GLY A 239 -1.82 12.24 17.92
C GLY A 239 -1.06 13.56 18.09
N PHE A 240 -0.42 14.06 17.02
CA PHE A 240 0.21 15.38 17.00
C PHE A 240 -0.75 16.46 16.45
N GLN A 241 -0.45 17.71 16.75
CA GLN A 241 -0.98 18.89 16.06
C GLN A 241 0.17 19.67 15.43
N GLY A 242 -0.09 20.57 14.49
CA GLY A 242 0.95 21.45 13.94
C GLY A 242 0.72 21.83 12.48
N PRO A 243 1.67 22.56 11.87
CA PRO A 243 1.58 22.94 10.46
C PRO A 243 1.42 21.72 9.55
N GLY A 244 0.35 21.69 8.75
CA GLY A 244 0.08 20.61 7.80
C GLY A 244 -0.48 19.32 8.40
N ILE A 245 -0.78 19.29 9.70
CA ILE A 245 -1.41 18.15 10.39
C ILE A 245 -2.87 18.50 10.66
N ASP A 246 -3.80 17.64 10.24
CA ASP A 246 -5.23 17.89 10.41
C ASP A 246 -5.63 17.92 11.89
N MET A 247 -6.51 18.86 12.23
CA MET A 247 -7.25 18.82 13.49
C MET A 247 -8.45 17.90 13.32
N VAL A 248 -8.41 16.75 14.00
CA VAL A 248 -9.53 15.80 14.06
C VAL A 248 -10.24 15.97 15.38
N ASP A 249 -11.51 16.39 15.33
CA ASP A 249 -12.33 16.73 16.50
C ASP A 249 -12.36 15.59 17.53
N GLU A 250 -12.63 14.36 17.09
CA GLU A 250 -12.67 13.18 17.97
C GLU A 250 -11.37 12.94 18.77
N ILE A 251 -10.21 13.30 18.23
CA ILE A 251 -8.91 13.19 18.90
C ILE A 251 -8.72 14.37 19.88
N HIS A 252 -9.06 15.59 19.45
CA HIS A 252 -8.88 16.82 20.23
C HIS A 252 -9.88 16.93 21.39
N ASP A 253 -11.10 16.47 21.20
CA ASP A 253 -12.13 16.40 22.22
C ASP A 253 -11.78 15.39 23.31
N PHE A 254 -11.17 14.26 22.96
CA PHE A 254 -10.64 13.31 23.94
C PHE A 254 -9.57 13.96 24.81
N ALA A 255 -8.61 14.66 24.19
CA ALA A 255 -7.56 15.35 24.95
C ALA A 255 -8.15 16.44 25.85
N THR A 256 -9.03 17.28 25.32
CA THR A 256 -9.67 18.38 26.06
C THR A 256 -10.51 17.87 27.22
N SER A 257 -11.34 16.84 26.99
CA SER A 257 -12.22 16.25 28.00
C SER A 257 -11.47 15.63 29.17
N ASN A 258 -10.24 15.17 28.92
CA ASN A 258 -9.38 14.56 29.93
C ASN A 258 -8.26 15.50 30.41
N ASN A 259 -8.28 16.78 30.03
CA ASN A 259 -7.23 17.75 30.38
C ASN A 259 -5.80 17.29 30.00
N LEU A 260 -5.66 16.77 28.78
CA LEU A 260 -4.42 16.28 28.20
C LEU A 260 -3.88 17.28 27.16
N THR A 261 -2.56 17.30 26.98
CA THR A 261 -1.87 18.17 26.03
C THR A 261 -1.58 17.42 24.73
N ILE A 262 -2.02 17.99 23.61
CA ILE A 262 -1.60 17.54 22.28
C ILE A 262 -0.28 18.22 21.92
N GLU A 263 0.75 17.42 21.65
CA GLU A 263 2.07 17.92 21.32
C GLU A 263 2.11 18.54 19.92
N THR A 264 2.74 19.71 19.80
CA THR A 264 2.94 20.35 18.50
C THR A 264 4.17 19.80 17.80
N LEU A 265 3.98 19.24 16.62
CA LEU A 265 5.05 18.83 15.72
C LEU A 265 5.23 19.88 14.63
N ASP A 266 6.36 20.58 14.69
CA ASP A 266 6.76 21.55 13.67
C ASP A 266 8.20 21.26 13.23
N LEU A 267 8.34 20.24 12.40
CA LEU A 267 9.61 19.79 11.85
C LEU A 267 9.44 19.28 10.43
N VAL A 268 10.52 19.38 9.66
CA VAL A 268 10.61 18.79 8.32
C VAL A 268 11.21 17.38 8.45
N LYS A 269 10.52 16.40 7.88
CA LYS A 269 11.01 15.04 7.70
C LYS A 269 11.70 14.92 6.33
N HIS A 270 12.68 14.05 6.25
CA HIS A 270 13.51 13.89 5.07
C HIS A 270 13.63 12.41 4.72
N MET A 271 13.80 12.12 3.44
CA MET A 271 14.18 10.78 2.99
C MET A 271 15.25 10.80 1.91
N ASN A 272 16.10 9.78 1.93
CA ASN A 272 17.09 9.50 0.90
C ASN A 272 16.65 8.29 0.07
N ALA A 273 16.24 8.51 -1.19
CA ALA A 273 16.01 7.43 -2.15
C ALA A 273 17.34 7.08 -2.84
N ASP A 274 18.11 6.20 -2.21
CA ASP A 274 19.44 5.76 -2.65
C ASP A 274 19.80 4.38 -2.08
N GLN A 275 20.79 4.29 -1.21
CA GLN A 275 21.27 3.06 -0.58
C GLN A 275 20.96 3.21 0.90
N ALA A 276 20.26 2.22 1.46
CA ALA A 276 19.89 2.27 2.86
C ALA A 276 21.08 1.99 3.78
N LEU A 277 21.13 2.67 4.93
CA LEU A 277 22.15 2.43 5.97
C LEU A 277 22.03 1.03 6.61
N CYS A 278 20.82 0.50 6.69
CA CYS A 278 20.50 -0.80 7.23
C CYS A 278 19.35 -1.43 6.43
N GLY A 279 19.31 -2.76 6.36
CA GLY A 279 18.26 -3.48 5.62
C GLY A 279 18.07 -2.98 4.18
N TYR A 280 16.83 -3.01 3.71
CA TYR A 280 16.42 -2.37 2.46
C TYR A 280 15.90 -0.93 2.66
N GLY A 281 15.49 -0.62 3.89
CA GLY A 281 15.12 0.71 4.37
C GLY A 281 15.61 0.88 5.81
N CYS A 282 15.94 2.11 6.18
CA CYS A 282 16.52 2.41 7.47
C CYS A 282 16.00 3.72 8.03
N SER A 283 15.14 3.63 9.04
CA SER A 283 14.53 4.74 9.74
C SER A 283 15.54 5.80 10.23
N GLY A 284 15.04 7.03 10.32
CA GLY A 284 15.82 8.21 10.68
C GLY A 284 15.18 9.49 10.17
N ASN A 285 15.93 10.59 10.29
CA ASN A 285 15.61 11.84 9.60
C ASN A 285 16.92 12.45 9.05
N PRO A 286 17.32 12.12 7.80
CA PRO A 286 16.56 11.35 6.82
C PRO A 286 16.45 9.85 7.15
N TYR A 287 15.35 9.21 6.76
CA TYR A 287 15.38 7.76 6.56
C TYR A 287 15.98 7.45 5.18
N ASP A 288 16.58 6.27 5.02
CA ASP A 288 17.21 5.87 3.77
C ASP A 288 16.51 4.65 3.18
N ALA A 289 16.37 4.59 1.86
CA ALA A 289 15.69 3.48 1.19
C ALA A 289 16.36 3.09 -0.12
N TYR A 290 16.38 1.78 -0.42
CA TYR A 290 16.83 1.24 -1.71
C TYR A 290 15.78 1.33 -2.83
N TRP A 291 14.52 1.63 -2.51
CA TRP A 291 13.42 1.76 -3.48
C TRP A 291 13.25 3.23 -3.91
N SER A 292 12.32 3.45 -4.84
CA SER A 292 11.94 4.78 -5.30
C SER A 292 10.76 5.26 -4.44
N TYR A 293 10.77 6.53 -4.07
CA TYR A 293 9.85 7.08 -3.09
C TYR A 293 8.38 6.98 -3.55
N SER A 294 7.48 6.60 -2.64
CA SER A 294 6.03 6.64 -2.85
C SER A 294 5.30 7.13 -1.59
N PRO A 295 4.46 8.18 -1.67
CA PRO A 295 3.70 8.71 -0.53
C PRO A 295 2.76 7.71 0.15
N VAL A 296 2.33 6.66 -0.56
CA VAL A 296 1.47 5.58 -0.06
C VAL A 296 2.17 4.21 -0.09
N GLY A 297 3.47 4.21 -0.36
CA GLY A 297 4.30 3.01 -0.35
C GLY A 297 4.43 2.45 1.06
N HIS A 298 4.30 1.12 1.21
CA HIS A 298 4.40 0.51 2.53
C HIS A 298 5.74 0.82 3.20
N GLY A 299 6.85 0.64 2.48
CA GLY A 299 8.20 0.87 2.99
C GLY A 299 8.40 2.29 3.47
N ASP A 300 8.04 3.29 2.67
CA ASP A 300 8.24 4.71 3.04
C ASP A 300 7.48 5.09 4.31
N VAL A 301 6.18 4.76 4.39
CA VAL A 301 5.37 5.08 5.57
C VAL A 301 5.78 4.24 6.78
N HIS A 302 6.24 3.00 6.58
CA HIS A 302 6.79 2.14 7.63
C HIS A 302 8.06 2.74 8.26
N GLU A 303 9.01 3.21 7.44
CA GLU A 303 10.25 3.82 7.95
C GLU A 303 9.99 5.13 8.72
N LEU A 304 8.98 5.91 8.29
CA LEU A 304 8.49 7.04 9.07
C LEU A 304 7.86 6.59 10.40
N GLY A 305 7.06 5.52 10.35
CA GLY A 305 6.39 4.93 11.49
C GLY A 305 7.34 4.50 12.61
N HIS A 306 8.57 4.09 12.30
CA HIS A 306 9.60 3.81 13.30
C HIS A 306 9.95 5.02 14.17
N GLY A 307 9.82 6.24 13.63
CA GLY A 307 10.00 7.47 14.39
C GLY A 307 8.78 7.87 15.23
N LEU A 308 7.64 7.20 15.05
CA LEU A 308 6.36 7.49 15.71
C LEU A 308 6.02 6.43 16.76
N GLU A 309 6.36 5.16 16.51
CA GLU A 309 6.01 4.04 17.37
C GLU A 309 6.50 4.17 18.83
N LYS A 310 5.71 3.59 19.75
CA LYS A 310 6.01 3.58 21.19
C LYS A 310 6.08 2.17 21.70
N HIS A 311 7.17 1.82 22.38
CA HIS A 311 7.41 0.48 22.91
C HIS A 311 6.32 -0.01 23.89
N ARG A 312 5.58 0.91 24.54
CA ARG A 312 4.44 0.59 25.42
C ARG A 312 3.24 0.01 24.68
N PHE A 313 3.21 0.15 23.35
CA PHE A 313 2.11 -0.36 22.55
C PHE A 313 2.21 -1.86 22.25
N ARG A 314 3.25 -2.53 22.76
CA ARG A 314 3.53 -3.95 22.52
C ARG A 314 3.26 -4.74 23.78
N PHE A 315 2.55 -5.87 23.64
CA PHE A 315 2.44 -6.84 24.71
C PHE A 315 3.78 -7.56 24.95
N ALA A 316 3.88 -8.21 26.09
CA ALA A 316 5.09 -8.86 26.55
C ALA A 316 5.56 -9.96 25.57
N GLY A 317 6.83 -9.91 25.18
CA GLY A 317 7.46 -10.88 24.27
C GLY A 317 7.30 -10.58 22.78
N TRP A 318 6.53 -9.57 22.39
CA TRP A 318 6.22 -9.27 20.99
C TRP A 318 7.32 -8.48 20.28
N GLU A 319 7.41 -8.66 18.96
CA GLU A 319 8.45 -8.05 18.14
C GLU A 319 8.18 -6.59 17.80
N GLY A 320 9.21 -5.89 17.32
CA GLY A 320 9.18 -4.45 17.11
C GLY A 320 8.14 -3.99 16.08
N HIS A 321 8.09 -4.68 14.94
CA HIS A 321 7.31 -4.26 13.76
C HIS A 321 5.79 -4.40 13.92
N SER A 322 5.32 -5.05 14.99
CA SER A 322 3.89 -5.24 15.28
C SER A 322 3.10 -3.94 15.44
N ILE A 323 3.76 -2.81 15.68
CA ILE A 323 3.13 -1.50 15.91
C ILE A 323 3.63 -0.39 14.98
N THR A 324 4.51 -0.71 14.03
CA THR A 324 5.02 0.23 13.02
C THR A 324 4.11 0.28 11.80
N ASN A 325 3.47 -0.84 11.46
CA ASN A 325 2.60 -0.95 10.29
C ASN A 325 1.27 -0.17 10.32
N PRO A 326 0.64 0.14 11.48
CA PRO A 326 -0.62 0.89 11.53
C PRO A 326 -0.58 2.22 10.77
N TYR A 327 0.53 2.95 10.80
CA TYR A 327 0.65 4.23 10.08
C TYR A 327 0.55 4.03 8.57
N SER A 328 1.15 2.97 8.05
CA SER A 328 1.02 2.61 6.64
C SER A 328 -0.41 2.22 6.29
N TYR A 329 -1.05 1.41 7.13
CA TYR A 329 -2.42 0.95 6.88
C TYR A 329 -3.42 2.09 6.90
N TYR A 330 -3.36 2.95 7.92
CA TYR A 330 -4.21 4.14 7.99
C TYR A 330 -4.03 5.08 6.79
N THR A 331 -2.78 5.40 6.44
CA THR A 331 -2.49 6.25 5.27
C THR A 331 -3.07 5.66 3.97
N LYS A 332 -2.86 4.36 3.77
CA LYS A 332 -3.38 3.64 2.59
C LYS A 332 -4.91 3.63 2.55
N SER A 333 -5.52 3.43 3.71
CA SER A 333 -6.98 3.44 3.89
C SER A 333 -7.57 4.79 3.50
N LYS A 334 -7.00 5.89 4.02
CA LYS A 334 -7.43 7.24 3.66
C LYS A 334 -7.20 7.57 2.19
N TYR A 335 -6.12 7.04 1.59
CA TYR A 335 -5.90 7.18 0.15
C TYR A 335 -6.99 6.44 -0.65
N ASN A 336 -7.28 5.19 -0.30
CA ASN A 336 -8.29 4.36 -0.96
C ASN A 336 -9.69 4.99 -0.88
N GLU A 337 -10.06 5.51 0.29
CA GLU A 337 -11.28 6.33 0.47
C GLU A 337 -11.29 7.55 -0.46
N THR A 338 -10.17 8.26 -0.60
CA THR A 338 -10.09 9.46 -1.45
C THR A 338 -10.27 9.13 -2.94
N VAL A 339 -9.71 8.00 -3.40
CA VAL A 339 -9.78 7.64 -4.83
C VAL A 339 -11.01 6.81 -5.18
N GLY A 340 -11.74 6.30 -4.18
CA GLY A 340 -12.92 5.45 -4.34
C GLY A 340 -12.60 4.08 -4.91
N SER A 341 -13.61 3.21 -4.97
CA SER A 341 -13.51 1.81 -5.42
C SER A 341 -13.06 1.65 -6.88
N THR A 342 -13.17 2.70 -7.70
CA THR A 342 -12.74 2.73 -9.11
C THR A 342 -11.34 3.34 -9.29
N GLY A 343 -10.74 3.84 -8.23
CA GLY A 343 -9.41 4.43 -8.23
C GLY A 343 -8.28 3.41 -8.30
N ASN A 344 -7.05 3.89 -8.50
CA ASN A 344 -5.85 3.06 -8.43
C ASN A 344 -5.52 2.75 -6.96
N LEU A 345 -6.29 1.83 -6.36
CA LEU A 345 -6.22 1.42 -4.96
C LEU A 345 -4.82 0.90 -4.60
N THR A 346 -4.47 1.05 -3.32
CA THR A 346 -3.25 0.50 -2.75
C THR A 346 -3.60 -0.61 -1.76
N GLU A 347 -2.92 -1.74 -1.86
CA GLU A 347 -3.18 -2.88 -0.98
C GLU A 347 -2.36 -2.78 0.31
N CYS A 348 -2.98 -3.20 1.42
CA CYS A 348 -2.27 -3.48 2.65
C CYS A 348 -1.66 -4.87 2.66
N GLN A 349 -0.72 -5.06 3.59
CA GLN A 349 -0.04 -6.32 3.79
C GLN A 349 -1.05 -7.38 4.24
N ASN A 350 -0.85 -8.63 3.82
CA ASN A 350 -1.75 -9.72 4.19
C ASN A 350 -1.69 -10.00 5.70
N LEU A 351 -2.87 -10.11 6.32
CA LEU A 351 -3.04 -10.55 7.69
C LEU A 351 -3.76 -11.91 7.77
N PRO A 352 -3.37 -12.77 8.72
CA PRO A 352 -3.86 -14.15 8.83
C PRO A 352 -5.20 -14.27 9.58
N PHE A 353 -6.25 -13.57 9.11
CA PHE A 353 -7.58 -13.55 9.75
C PHE A 353 -8.16 -14.93 10.05
N GLU A 354 -8.26 -15.79 9.04
CA GLU A 354 -8.82 -17.15 9.16
C GLU A 354 -8.07 -18.00 10.19
N SER A 355 -6.76 -18.19 10.01
CA SER A 355 -5.98 -19.06 10.91
C SER A 355 -5.95 -18.59 12.37
N VAL A 356 -5.98 -17.28 12.62
CA VAL A 356 -6.07 -16.75 14.00
C VAL A 356 -7.45 -17.04 14.58
N PHE A 357 -8.53 -16.83 13.80
CA PHE A 357 -9.88 -17.17 14.22
C PHE A 357 -10.02 -18.65 14.55
N GLU A 358 -9.58 -19.54 13.67
CA GLU A 358 -9.64 -21.00 13.88
C GLU A 358 -8.92 -21.42 15.16
N THR A 359 -7.72 -20.87 15.39
CA THR A 359 -6.95 -21.14 16.62
C THR A 359 -7.69 -20.66 17.88
N LEU A 360 -8.35 -19.49 17.81
CA LEU A 360 -9.17 -18.99 18.91
C LEU A 360 -10.38 -19.87 19.17
N GLN A 361 -11.07 -20.34 18.13
CA GLN A 361 -12.20 -21.25 18.28
C GLN A 361 -11.79 -22.59 18.90
N GLU A 362 -10.71 -23.19 18.41
CA GLU A 362 -10.17 -24.44 18.96
C GLU A 362 -9.79 -24.29 20.44
N SER A 363 -9.33 -23.10 20.84
CA SER A 363 -8.89 -22.84 22.21
C SER A 363 -10.01 -22.99 23.25
N VAL A 364 -11.26 -22.70 22.88
CA VAL A 364 -12.42 -22.77 23.78
C VAL A 364 -12.64 -24.18 24.31
N GLY A 365 -12.33 -25.21 23.51
CA GLY A 365 -12.44 -26.62 23.89
C GLY A 365 -11.30 -27.15 24.75
N GLN A 366 -10.28 -26.35 25.06
CA GLN A 366 -9.05 -26.81 25.70
C GLN A 366 -9.11 -26.72 27.22
N ALA A 367 -8.45 -27.67 27.90
CA ALA A 367 -8.38 -27.70 29.36
C ALA A 367 -7.66 -26.48 29.96
N ASN A 368 -6.70 -25.91 29.23
CA ASN A 368 -6.01 -24.68 29.59
C ASN A 368 -5.86 -23.79 28.34
N ILE A 369 -6.82 -22.87 28.18
CA ILE A 369 -6.91 -21.96 27.03
C ILE A 369 -5.63 -21.15 26.87
N VAL A 370 -5.07 -20.62 27.97
CA VAL A 370 -3.88 -19.75 27.95
C VAL A 370 -2.65 -20.53 27.48
N GLU A 371 -2.43 -21.74 27.99
CA GLU A 371 -1.30 -22.59 27.58
C GLU A 371 -1.43 -23.04 26.12
N TYR A 372 -2.64 -23.37 25.68
CA TYR A 372 -2.90 -23.71 24.29
C TYR A 372 -2.60 -22.53 23.35
N LEU A 373 -3.10 -21.32 23.67
CA LEU A 373 -2.84 -20.12 22.84
C LEU A 373 -1.37 -19.72 22.88
N GLN A 374 -0.70 -19.86 24.03
CA GLN A 374 0.74 -19.63 24.11
C GLN A 374 1.51 -20.51 23.13
N THR A 375 1.15 -21.80 23.05
CA THR A 375 1.82 -22.79 22.19
C THR A 375 1.45 -22.62 20.71
N ASN A 376 0.17 -22.49 20.40
CA ASN A 376 -0.34 -22.59 19.03
C ASN A 376 -0.50 -21.23 18.33
N LEU A 377 -0.63 -20.14 19.09
CA LEU A 377 -0.71 -18.79 18.53
C LEU A 377 0.57 -17.98 18.77
N TRP A 378 1.08 -17.93 20.01
CA TRP A 378 2.12 -16.93 20.37
C TRP A 378 3.57 -17.37 20.16
N GLU A 379 3.95 -18.62 20.44
CA GLU A 379 5.35 -19.09 20.38
C GLU A 379 6.02 -18.90 19.01
N ASN A 380 5.25 -19.03 17.93
CA ASN A 380 5.73 -18.85 16.55
C ASN A 380 5.06 -17.65 15.84
N SER A 381 4.42 -16.75 16.58
CA SER A 381 3.82 -15.53 16.00
C SER A 381 4.88 -14.57 15.47
N GLY A 382 4.58 -13.94 14.34
CA GLY A 382 5.28 -12.75 13.86
C GLY A 382 4.45 -11.49 14.06
N TRP A 383 4.93 -10.38 13.50
CA TRP A 383 4.26 -9.08 13.55
C TRP A 383 2.79 -9.13 13.09
N SER A 384 2.44 -9.99 12.14
CA SER A 384 1.08 -10.04 11.56
C SER A 384 0.02 -10.51 12.55
N GLN A 385 0.27 -11.62 13.25
CA GLN A 385 -0.65 -12.13 14.27
C GLN A 385 -0.71 -11.18 15.48
N GLN A 386 0.44 -10.63 15.85
CA GLN A 386 0.56 -9.69 16.97
C GLN A 386 -0.22 -8.40 16.71
N PHE A 387 -0.05 -7.80 15.52
CA PHE A 387 -0.77 -6.60 15.13
C PHE A 387 -2.29 -6.79 15.11
N MET A 388 -2.78 -7.97 14.72
CA MET A 388 -4.22 -8.24 14.65
C MET A 388 -4.95 -8.02 15.98
N VAL A 389 -4.29 -8.21 17.12
CA VAL A 389 -4.92 -7.92 18.42
C VAL A 389 -5.18 -6.42 18.61
N LEU A 390 -4.33 -5.55 18.08
CA LEU A 390 -4.62 -4.13 18.09
C LEU A 390 -5.66 -3.77 17.01
N LEU A 391 -5.57 -4.38 15.83
CA LEU A 391 -6.53 -4.16 14.74
C LEU A 391 -7.97 -4.50 15.17
N GLN A 392 -8.16 -5.68 15.75
CA GLN A 392 -9.46 -6.14 16.21
C GLN A 392 -10.01 -5.25 17.35
N ALA A 393 -9.13 -4.69 18.20
CA ALA A 393 -9.54 -3.72 19.22
C ALA A 393 -10.02 -2.40 18.61
N VAL A 394 -9.30 -1.85 17.61
CA VAL A 394 -9.75 -0.63 16.93
C VAL A 394 -11.08 -0.84 16.18
N MET A 395 -11.29 -2.03 15.62
CA MET A 395 -12.55 -2.42 14.98
C MET A 395 -13.71 -2.47 15.99
N HIS A 396 -13.50 -3.05 17.17
CA HIS A 396 -14.50 -3.08 18.25
C HIS A 396 -14.89 -1.68 18.71
N ALA A 397 -13.90 -0.79 18.91
CA ALA A 397 -14.16 0.59 19.31
C ALA A 397 -15.06 1.33 18.31
N GLN A 398 -14.85 1.12 17.01
CA GLN A 398 -15.70 1.69 15.96
C GLN A 398 -17.10 1.03 15.94
N LYS A 399 -17.17 -0.31 15.91
CA LYS A 399 -18.45 -1.04 15.85
C LYS A 399 -19.37 -0.76 17.04
N MET A 400 -18.80 -0.49 18.21
CA MET A 400 -19.56 -0.14 19.43
C MET A 400 -19.89 1.36 19.54
N GLY A 401 -19.67 2.14 18.48
CA GLY A 401 -20.00 3.57 18.42
C GLY A 401 -19.19 4.43 19.41
N LYS A 402 -18.02 3.96 19.85
CA LYS A 402 -17.12 4.72 20.73
C LYS A 402 -16.13 5.57 19.96
N LEU A 403 -15.85 5.17 18.72
CA LEU A 403 -15.06 5.93 17.77
C LEU A 403 -15.79 6.04 16.43
N GLU A 404 -15.75 7.22 15.82
CA GLU A 404 -16.17 7.44 14.43
C GLU A 404 -15.21 6.71 13.49
N ASN A 405 -13.90 6.81 13.75
CA ASN A 405 -12.88 6.04 13.04
C ASN A 405 -12.00 5.28 14.05
N GLY A 406 -12.04 3.95 13.98
CA GLY A 406 -11.35 3.08 14.92
C GLY A 406 -9.84 3.36 15.04
N TRP A 407 -9.19 3.77 13.94
CA TRP A 407 -7.77 4.10 13.96
C TRP A 407 -7.40 5.23 14.94
N HIS A 408 -8.33 6.15 15.23
CA HIS A 408 -8.09 7.26 16.15
C HIS A 408 -7.82 6.79 17.59
N LEU A 409 -8.14 5.53 17.93
CA LEU A 409 -7.72 4.92 19.19
C LEU A 409 -6.19 4.99 19.36
N LEU A 410 -5.43 4.78 18.29
CA LEU A 410 -3.97 4.82 18.35
C LEU A 410 -3.46 6.25 18.65
N ALA A 411 -4.12 7.27 18.09
CA ALA A 411 -3.80 8.67 18.39
C ALA A 411 -4.08 9.01 19.87
N ARG A 412 -5.19 8.53 20.42
CA ARG A 412 -5.50 8.67 21.86
C ARG A 412 -4.48 7.97 22.74
N LEU A 413 -4.05 6.75 22.38
CA LEU A 413 -2.99 6.02 23.09
C LEU A 413 -1.65 6.76 23.07
N HIS A 414 -1.31 7.41 21.96
CA HIS A 414 -0.12 8.27 21.86
C HIS A 414 -0.17 9.47 22.77
N ILE A 415 -1.31 10.15 22.85
CA ILE A 415 -1.51 11.28 23.75
C ILE A 415 -1.30 10.80 25.19
N LEU A 416 -1.96 9.70 25.60
CA LEU A 416 -1.78 9.12 26.93
C LEU A 416 -0.32 8.72 27.21
N GLU A 417 0.38 8.14 26.24
CA GLU A 417 1.78 7.74 26.39
C GLU A 417 2.70 8.92 26.69
N ARG A 418 2.51 10.04 25.99
CA ARG A 418 3.29 11.27 26.21
C ARG A 418 2.94 11.97 27.52
N GLU A 419 1.67 11.89 27.94
CA GLU A 419 1.22 12.48 29.20
C GLU A 419 1.82 11.83 30.44
N ILE A 420 2.31 10.58 30.34
CA ILE A 420 2.98 9.91 31.47
C ILE A 420 4.11 10.77 32.04
N SER A 421 4.98 11.33 31.18
CA SER A 421 6.10 12.15 31.63
C SER A 421 5.66 13.47 32.27
N ARG A 422 4.50 14.01 31.89
CA ARG A 422 3.92 15.22 32.50
C ARG A 422 3.19 14.90 33.80
N ALA A 423 2.58 13.72 33.88
CA ALA A 423 1.94 13.24 35.09
C ALA A 423 2.96 12.97 36.21
N ASP A 424 4.18 12.53 35.89
CA ASP A 424 5.26 12.27 36.88
C ASP A 424 5.59 13.49 37.75
N ASP A 425 5.51 14.71 37.19
CA ASP A 425 5.77 15.96 37.93
C ASP A 425 4.79 16.19 39.12
N ASP A 426 3.55 15.72 38.99
CA ASP A 426 2.54 15.71 40.06
C ASP A 426 1.58 14.52 39.90
N TRP A 427 2.10 13.32 40.23
CA TRP A 427 1.41 12.05 39.96
C TRP A 427 0.01 11.98 40.58
N GLU A 428 -0.15 12.43 41.83
CA GLU A 428 -1.43 12.33 42.53
C GLU A 428 -2.50 13.25 41.93
N ALA A 429 -2.12 14.41 41.40
CA ALA A 429 -3.04 15.30 40.70
C ALA A 429 -3.43 14.76 39.31
N ASN A 430 -2.51 14.08 38.62
CA ASN A 430 -2.64 13.77 37.19
C ASN A 430 -2.94 12.30 36.86
N LYS A 431 -2.73 11.35 37.78
CA LYS A 431 -2.94 9.91 37.48
C LYS A 431 -4.36 9.57 37.02
N ALA A 432 -5.35 10.35 37.43
CA ALA A 432 -6.73 10.14 37.04
C ALA A 432 -6.99 10.51 35.57
N SER A 433 -6.33 11.55 35.03
CA SER A 433 -6.52 11.98 33.63
C SER A 433 -5.92 11.01 32.61
N ILE A 434 -5.02 10.14 33.05
CA ILE A 434 -4.43 9.08 32.22
C ILE A 434 -4.98 7.69 32.53
N GLY A 435 -6.00 7.57 33.37
CA GLY A 435 -6.66 6.30 33.69
C GLY A 435 -6.01 5.43 34.77
N PHE A 436 -5.04 5.93 35.54
CA PHE A 436 -4.30 5.16 36.55
C PHE A 436 -4.62 5.60 37.99
N SER A 437 -5.88 5.95 38.26
CA SER A 437 -6.33 6.51 39.56
C SER A 437 -6.02 5.65 40.78
N SER A 438 -5.97 4.32 40.64
CA SER A 438 -5.67 3.37 41.72
C SER A 438 -4.17 3.10 41.92
N TYR A 439 -3.30 3.59 41.03
CA TYR A 439 -1.86 3.35 41.09
C TYR A 439 -1.14 4.48 41.86
N SER A 440 -0.23 4.11 42.74
CA SER A 440 0.84 5.00 43.19
C SER A 440 1.91 5.14 42.11
N LEU A 441 2.74 6.19 42.20
CA LEU A 441 3.84 6.40 41.26
C LEU A 441 4.83 5.23 41.28
N GLU A 442 5.09 4.64 42.45
CA GLU A 442 5.97 3.47 42.59
C GLU A 442 5.39 2.24 41.88
N GLU A 443 4.11 1.94 42.07
CA GLU A 443 3.43 0.83 41.38
C GLU A 443 3.40 1.05 39.86
N PHE A 444 3.14 2.29 39.41
CA PHE A 444 3.17 2.61 37.98
C PHE A 444 4.58 2.44 37.40
N ASN A 445 5.60 2.94 38.11
CA ASN A 445 6.98 2.79 37.70
C ASN A 445 7.42 1.33 37.65
N ASP A 446 6.91 0.45 38.52
CA ASP A 446 7.21 -0.99 38.45
C ASP A 446 6.71 -1.64 37.16
N ILE A 447 5.49 -1.33 36.70
CA ILE A 447 4.96 -1.86 35.43
C ILE A 447 5.55 -1.16 34.20
N SER A 448 6.15 0.01 34.39
CA SER A 448 6.63 0.89 33.35
C SER A 448 8.16 0.90 33.20
N ASN A 449 8.86 0.12 34.03
CA ASN A 449 10.31 0.07 34.17
C ASN A 449 11.01 -0.52 32.94
N SER A 450 11.93 0.25 32.35
CA SER A 450 12.71 -0.16 31.17
C SER A 450 13.67 -1.32 31.43
N SER A 451 13.92 -1.68 32.70
CA SER A 451 14.70 -2.87 33.08
C SER A 451 13.88 -4.16 33.13
N LEU A 452 12.55 -4.09 33.00
CA LEU A 452 11.73 -5.29 32.85
C LEU A 452 12.15 -6.06 31.60
N LYS A 453 12.20 -7.39 31.72
CA LYS A 453 12.37 -8.25 30.55
C LYS A 453 11.21 -8.00 29.60
N THR A 454 11.48 -8.07 28.30
CA THR A 454 10.45 -7.86 27.29
C THR A 454 9.27 -8.81 27.44
N THR A 455 9.49 -9.99 28.02
CA THR A 455 8.51 -11.05 28.31
C THR A 455 7.80 -10.93 29.67
N ASP A 456 8.04 -9.88 30.45
CA ASP A 456 7.38 -9.70 31.74
C ASP A 456 5.92 -9.25 31.56
N VAL A 457 4.98 -10.04 32.07
CA VAL A 457 3.53 -9.82 31.90
C VAL A 457 3.03 -8.51 32.51
N ARG A 458 3.75 -7.93 33.50
CA ARG A 458 3.41 -6.61 34.06
C ARG A 458 3.44 -5.51 33.01
N ARG A 459 4.19 -5.68 31.92
CA ARG A 459 4.23 -4.73 30.79
C ARG A 459 2.88 -4.64 30.07
N ASN A 460 2.00 -5.63 30.21
CA ASN A 460 0.67 -5.65 29.60
C ASN A 460 -0.33 -4.76 30.36
N ASP A 461 -0.08 -4.45 31.63
CA ASP A 461 -0.99 -3.66 32.47
C ASP A 461 -1.25 -2.27 31.87
N TRP A 462 -0.19 -1.63 31.38
CA TRP A 462 -0.32 -0.31 30.75
C TRP A 462 -1.25 -0.37 29.53
N MET A 463 -1.07 -1.39 28.69
CA MET A 463 -1.87 -1.56 27.49
C MET A 463 -3.33 -1.83 27.83
N LEU A 464 -3.62 -2.76 28.76
CA LEU A 464 -5.00 -3.04 29.17
C LEU A 464 -5.71 -1.78 29.68
N VAL A 465 -5.09 -1.07 30.62
CA VAL A 465 -5.69 0.13 31.24
C VAL A 465 -5.86 1.24 30.20
N SER A 466 -4.82 1.54 29.43
CA SER A 466 -4.84 2.67 28.49
C SER A 466 -5.73 2.40 27.27
N LEU A 467 -5.76 1.17 26.76
CA LEU A 467 -6.67 0.76 25.68
C LEU A 467 -8.13 0.90 26.13
N SER A 468 -8.44 0.45 27.35
CA SER A 468 -9.78 0.56 27.94
C SER A 468 -10.17 2.01 28.18
N TYR A 469 -9.26 2.80 28.73
CA TYR A 469 -9.48 4.22 29.03
C TYR A 469 -9.65 5.07 27.76
N ALA A 470 -8.79 4.89 26.75
CA ALA A 470 -8.83 5.65 25.51
C ALA A 470 -10.06 5.35 24.64
N ALA A 471 -10.55 4.10 24.68
CA ALA A 471 -11.74 3.70 23.94
C ALA A 471 -13.05 3.92 24.71
N GLY A 472 -13.01 4.04 26.04
CA GLY A 472 -14.23 4.00 26.86
C GLY A 472 -14.92 2.63 26.83
N LEU A 473 -14.13 1.55 26.77
CA LEU A 473 -14.57 0.15 26.70
C LEU A 473 -13.76 -0.70 27.68
N ASP A 474 -14.30 -1.83 28.09
CA ASP A 474 -13.60 -2.80 28.94
C ASP A 474 -13.04 -3.96 28.11
N TYR A 475 -11.72 -3.98 27.92
CA TYR A 475 -11.00 -4.97 27.11
C TYR A 475 -10.53 -6.21 27.90
N ARG A 476 -10.94 -6.41 29.15
CA ARG A 476 -10.45 -7.54 29.97
C ARG A 476 -10.83 -8.89 29.36
N ASN A 477 -12.09 -9.07 28.97
CA ASN A 477 -12.55 -10.31 28.33
C ASN A 477 -11.93 -10.50 26.95
N TYR A 478 -11.75 -9.39 26.22
CA TYR A 478 -11.11 -9.38 24.91
C TYR A 478 -9.65 -9.86 24.97
N LEU A 479 -8.82 -9.31 25.87
CA LEU A 479 -7.44 -9.78 26.01
C LEU A 479 -7.36 -11.20 26.56
N THR A 480 -8.30 -11.58 27.43
CA THR A 480 -8.40 -12.96 27.92
C THR A 480 -8.74 -13.95 26.79
N MET A 481 -9.60 -13.57 25.83
CA MET A 481 -9.90 -14.36 24.63
C MET A 481 -8.62 -14.68 23.83
N PHE A 482 -7.70 -13.71 23.75
CA PHE A 482 -6.38 -13.89 23.13
C PHE A 482 -5.33 -14.56 24.03
N GLY A 483 -5.70 -14.97 25.27
CA GLY A 483 -4.76 -15.57 26.22
C GLY A 483 -3.69 -14.60 26.74
N ILE A 484 -3.92 -13.29 26.63
CA ILE A 484 -2.97 -12.26 27.07
C ILE A 484 -3.20 -11.96 28.54
N ALA A 485 -2.23 -12.34 29.38
CA ALA A 485 -2.27 -12.13 30.82
C ALA A 485 -1.97 -10.67 31.22
N PHE A 486 -2.62 -10.22 32.30
CA PHE A 486 -2.43 -8.93 32.95
C PHE A 486 -2.62 -9.07 34.46
N SER A 487 -2.18 -8.10 35.24
CA SER A 487 -2.28 -8.18 36.70
C SER A 487 -3.71 -7.97 37.22
N GLN A 488 -3.97 -8.49 38.44
CA GLN A 488 -5.23 -8.21 39.13
C GLN A 488 -5.43 -6.71 39.37
N LYS A 489 -4.36 -5.96 39.64
CA LYS A 489 -4.42 -4.51 39.85
C LYS A 489 -4.93 -3.78 38.59
N ALA A 490 -4.43 -4.16 37.41
CA ALA A 490 -4.90 -3.61 36.14
C ALA A 490 -6.36 -4.00 35.87
N SER A 491 -6.73 -5.25 36.19
CA SER A 491 -8.13 -5.70 36.10
C SER A 491 -9.07 -4.90 36.99
N ASP A 492 -8.68 -4.63 38.24
CA ASP A 492 -9.45 -3.83 39.20
C ASP A 492 -9.54 -2.35 38.77
N GLN A 493 -8.45 -1.80 38.21
CA GLN A 493 -8.44 -0.45 37.64
C GLN A 493 -9.46 -0.33 36.49
N VAL A 494 -9.45 -1.27 35.53
CA VAL A 494 -10.42 -1.24 34.42
C VAL A 494 -11.85 -1.46 34.92
N ALA A 495 -12.05 -2.36 35.90
CA ALA A 495 -13.36 -2.55 36.53
C ALA A 495 -13.94 -1.24 37.09
N SER A 496 -13.06 -0.41 37.67
CA SER A 496 -13.47 0.86 38.30
C SER A 496 -13.99 1.90 37.31
N PHE A 497 -13.69 1.77 36.01
CA PHE A 497 -14.23 2.66 34.98
C PHE A 497 -15.71 2.42 34.69
N ASN A 498 -16.21 1.20 34.96
CA ASN A 498 -17.59 0.80 34.68
C ASN A 498 -17.99 1.03 33.20
N TYR A 499 -17.09 0.70 32.27
CA TYR A 499 -17.32 0.80 30.83
C TYR A 499 -18.04 -0.42 30.25
N PRO A 500 -18.70 -0.28 29.08
CA PRO A 500 -19.25 -1.42 28.36
C PRO A 500 -18.17 -2.45 28.03
N ILE A 501 -18.49 -3.72 28.26
CA ILE A 501 -17.58 -4.85 28.00
C ILE A 501 -17.50 -5.11 26.51
N VAL A 502 -16.28 -5.25 25.99
CA VAL A 502 -16.06 -5.67 24.60
C VAL A 502 -16.50 -7.13 24.42
N PRO A 503 -17.37 -7.42 23.43
CA PRO A 503 -17.79 -8.79 23.15
C PRO A 503 -16.60 -9.70 22.80
N GLN A 504 -16.69 -10.98 23.16
CA GLN A 504 -15.74 -12.00 22.71
C GLN A 504 -16.10 -12.43 21.28
N ALA A 505 -15.91 -11.50 20.34
CA ALA A 505 -16.18 -11.68 18.94
C ALA A 505 -14.98 -11.23 18.11
N PHE A 506 -14.85 -11.80 16.92
CA PHE A 506 -13.73 -11.61 16.01
C PHE A 506 -14.24 -11.11 14.67
N PHE A 507 -13.67 -10.01 14.19
CA PHE A 507 -14.01 -9.41 12.91
C PHE A 507 -13.44 -10.23 11.76
N ILE A 508 -14.25 -10.36 10.72
CA ILE A 508 -13.95 -11.11 9.51
C ILE A 508 -13.56 -10.15 8.41
N SER A 509 -12.50 -10.52 7.70
CA SER A 509 -11.98 -9.79 6.56
C SER A 509 -11.15 -10.74 5.70
N SER A 510 -11.11 -10.49 4.40
CA SER A 510 -10.05 -11.03 3.56
C SER A 510 -8.68 -10.54 4.05
N SER A 511 -7.60 -11.20 3.61
CA SER A 511 -6.24 -10.94 4.12
C SER A 511 -5.79 -9.49 3.99
N SER A 512 -6.31 -8.72 3.02
CA SER A 512 -5.99 -7.30 2.81
C SER A 512 -7.23 -6.37 2.87
N GLY A 513 -8.44 -6.91 3.01
CA GLY A 513 -9.70 -6.15 2.96
C GLY A 513 -9.93 -5.18 4.12
N TYR A 514 -9.12 -5.25 5.17
CA TYR A 514 -9.17 -4.34 6.32
C TYR A 514 -8.66 -2.93 6.03
N CYS A 515 -8.11 -2.69 4.84
CA CYS A 515 -7.65 -1.38 4.37
C CYS A 515 -8.53 -0.71 3.33
N ASN A 516 -9.67 -1.31 3.03
CA ASN A 516 -10.66 -0.75 2.14
C ASN A 516 -11.97 -0.58 2.91
N GLU A 517 -12.66 0.52 2.62
CA GLU A 517 -14.07 0.66 2.97
C GLU A 517 -14.85 -0.47 2.30
N ASN A 518 -15.83 -1.02 3.01
CA ASN A 518 -16.86 -1.81 2.34
C ASN A 518 -17.78 -0.86 1.56
N ILE A 519 -18.75 -1.42 0.83
CA ILE A 519 -19.68 -0.65 -0.01
C ILE A 519 -20.54 0.35 0.78
N ASN A 520 -20.61 0.22 2.12
CA ASN A 520 -21.33 1.13 3.03
C ASN A 520 -20.52 2.35 3.48
N GLY A 521 -19.25 2.45 3.09
CA GLY A 521 -18.33 3.42 3.68
C GLY A 521 -17.87 3.03 5.10
N ASP A 522 -18.21 1.83 5.58
CA ASP A 522 -17.75 1.32 6.86
C ASP A 522 -16.35 0.75 6.71
N PHE A 523 -15.39 1.49 7.25
CA PHE A 523 -13.97 1.15 7.14
C PHE A 523 -13.58 -0.08 8.00
N LEU A 524 -13.74 0.01 9.34
CA LEU A 524 -13.37 -1.05 10.29
C LEU A 524 -14.55 -1.78 10.92
N ALA A 525 -15.80 -1.34 10.70
CA ALA A 525 -17.00 -1.88 11.34
C ALA A 525 -17.55 -3.16 10.67
N LYS A 526 -16.64 -4.06 10.24
CA LYS A 526 -16.95 -5.29 9.50
C LYS A 526 -17.80 -6.28 10.33
N SER A 527 -18.29 -7.34 9.69
CA SER A 527 -18.98 -8.43 10.39
C SER A 527 -18.09 -9.15 11.39
N THR A 528 -18.72 -9.68 12.44
CA THR A 528 -18.04 -10.42 13.52
C THR A 528 -18.64 -11.80 13.72
N LEU A 529 -17.81 -12.77 14.08
CA LEU A 529 -18.26 -14.06 14.63
C LEU A 529 -17.91 -14.18 16.12
N PRO A 530 -18.78 -14.77 16.96
CA PRO A 530 -18.45 -15.05 18.35
C PRO A 530 -17.35 -16.13 18.45
N ILE A 531 -16.47 -16.00 19.45
CA ILE A 531 -15.50 -17.04 19.82
C ILE A 531 -16.15 -17.93 20.89
N ASP A 532 -16.90 -18.94 20.45
CA ASP A 532 -17.71 -19.83 21.28
C ASP A 532 -17.33 -21.32 21.17
N GLY A 533 -16.35 -21.64 20.33
CA GLY A 533 -15.88 -23.00 20.05
C GLY A 533 -16.72 -23.78 19.05
N THR A 534 -17.71 -23.15 18.40
CA THR A 534 -18.65 -23.80 17.47
C THR A 534 -18.72 -23.16 16.10
N GLN A 535 -18.44 -21.86 15.98
CA GLN A 535 -18.45 -21.20 14.68
C GLN A 535 -17.30 -21.66 13.79
N VAL A 536 -17.53 -21.64 12.48
CA VAL A 536 -16.54 -21.95 11.44
C VAL A 536 -16.25 -20.70 10.61
N TRP A 537 -15.07 -20.64 10.01
CA TRP A 537 -14.75 -19.56 9.09
C TRP A 537 -15.72 -19.61 7.89
N PRO A 538 -16.38 -18.50 7.53
CA PRO A 538 -17.39 -18.52 6.48
C PRO A 538 -16.76 -18.66 5.10
N ALA A 539 -17.47 -19.29 4.18
CA ALA A 539 -17.04 -19.39 2.79
C ALA A 539 -17.10 -18.02 2.12
N GLU A 540 -16.10 -17.68 1.30
CA GLU A 540 -16.00 -16.39 0.60
C GLU A 540 -16.94 -16.32 -0.63
N THR A 541 -18.24 -16.55 -0.42
CA THR A 541 -19.29 -16.40 -1.45
C THR A 541 -20.21 -15.27 -1.03
N ASP A 542 -20.52 -14.37 -1.95
CA ASP A 542 -21.41 -13.22 -1.79
C ASP A 542 -22.30 -13.23 -3.05
N THR A 543 -23.56 -13.61 -2.88
CA THR A 543 -24.51 -13.98 -3.92
C THR A 543 -25.16 -12.75 -4.54
N ASP A 544 -25.36 -11.70 -3.76
CA ASP A 544 -26.07 -10.50 -4.18
C ASP A 544 -25.17 -9.28 -4.45
N GLY A 545 -23.91 -9.31 -3.98
CA GLY A 545 -22.84 -8.35 -4.26
C GLY A 545 -22.75 -7.21 -3.26
N ASP A 546 -23.35 -7.34 -2.07
CA ASP A 546 -23.47 -6.25 -1.10
C ASP A 546 -22.27 -6.07 -0.16
N GLY A 547 -21.22 -6.89 -0.34
CA GLY A 547 -19.99 -6.83 0.45
C GLY A 547 -19.99 -7.69 1.71
N TYR A 548 -21.05 -8.45 1.97
CA TYR A 548 -21.15 -9.46 3.01
C TYR A 548 -21.13 -10.86 2.38
N TRP A 549 -20.42 -11.80 2.99
CA TRP A 549 -20.46 -13.19 2.53
C TRP A 549 -21.82 -13.80 2.89
N ASP A 550 -22.43 -14.61 2.01
CA ASP A 550 -23.76 -15.26 2.16
C ASP A 550 -24.00 -15.91 3.53
N ALA A 551 -22.93 -16.41 4.14
CA ALA A 551 -22.98 -17.06 5.45
C ALA A 551 -23.15 -16.08 6.62
N LEU A 552 -22.98 -14.79 6.38
CA LEU A 552 -23.00 -13.67 7.33
C LEU A 552 -23.97 -12.57 6.91
N ASP A 553 -24.67 -12.76 5.79
CA ASP A 553 -25.60 -11.81 5.21
C ASP A 553 -27.01 -12.11 5.73
N ASN A 554 -27.70 -11.11 6.28
CA ASN A 554 -29.08 -11.24 6.74
C ASN A 554 -30.11 -11.15 5.61
N CYS A 555 -29.71 -10.81 4.38
CA CYS A 555 -30.48 -11.02 3.16
C CYS A 555 -29.62 -11.57 1.98
N PRO A 556 -29.19 -12.85 2.02
CA PRO A 556 -28.22 -13.43 1.06
C PRO A 556 -28.54 -13.37 -0.44
N SER A 557 -29.75 -12.93 -0.80
CA SER A 557 -30.20 -12.80 -2.19
C SER A 557 -30.59 -11.38 -2.58
N ASP A 558 -30.67 -10.47 -1.61
CA ASP A 558 -31.29 -9.16 -1.75
C ASP A 558 -30.40 -8.12 -1.08
N SER A 559 -29.54 -7.50 -1.91
CA SER A 559 -28.47 -6.60 -1.46
C SER A 559 -28.94 -5.60 -0.42
N ASN A 560 -28.38 -5.71 0.78
CA ASN A 560 -28.66 -4.85 1.91
C ASN A 560 -27.40 -4.64 2.72
N SER A 561 -26.48 -3.91 2.13
CA SER A 561 -25.14 -3.76 2.68
C SER A 561 -25.14 -3.16 4.10
N ASP A 562 -26.15 -2.40 4.52
CA ASP A 562 -26.29 -1.91 5.90
C ASP A 562 -26.59 -2.99 6.95
N GLN A 563 -26.98 -4.19 6.50
CA GLN A 563 -27.40 -5.34 7.29
C GLN A 563 -28.45 -4.95 8.36
N ALA A 564 -29.33 -4.00 8.03
CA ALA A 564 -30.38 -3.55 8.94
C ALA A 564 -31.35 -4.70 9.25
N ASP A 565 -31.65 -4.89 10.53
CA ASP A 565 -32.56 -5.91 11.08
C ASP A 565 -33.27 -5.30 12.30
N THR A 566 -34.36 -4.59 12.04
CA THR A 566 -35.07 -3.73 13.00
C THR A 566 -35.68 -4.57 14.13
N ASN A 567 -36.20 -5.76 13.83
CA ASN A 567 -36.80 -6.65 14.82
C ASN A 567 -35.80 -7.66 15.43
N ASN A 568 -34.53 -7.67 14.97
CA ASN A 568 -33.43 -8.53 15.42
C ASN A 568 -33.75 -10.03 15.30
N ASN A 569 -34.49 -10.43 14.26
CA ASN A 569 -34.88 -11.83 14.06
C ASN A 569 -33.87 -12.62 13.21
N GLY A 570 -32.84 -11.95 12.68
CA GLY A 570 -31.80 -12.52 11.82
C GLY A 570 -32.11 -12.49 10.33
N GLN A 571 -33.23 -11.89 9.92
CA GLN A 571 -33.61 -11.61 8.54
C GLN A 571 -33.59 -10.09 8.35
N GLY A 572 -32.88 -9.60 7.33
CA GLY A 572 -32.73 -8.17 7.14
C GLY A 572 -34.04 -7.50 6.72
N ASP A 573 -34.17 -6.21 7.05
CA ASP A 573 -35.37 -5.40 6.77
C ASP A 573 -35.76 -5.46 5.29
N VAL A 574 -34.78 -5.57 4.40
CA VAL A 574 -34.98 -5.62 2.94
C VAL A 574 -35.68 -6.91 2.49
N CYS A 575 -35.50 -8.01 3.21
CA CYS A 575 -36.08 -9.32 2.89
C CYS A 575 -37.10 -9.80 3.93
N ASP A 576 -37.40 -9.00 4.98
CA ASP A 576 -38.45 -9.25 5.97
C ASP A 576 -39.76 -8.55 5.59
N LEU A 577 -40.86 -9.30 5.56
CA LEU A 577 -42.20 -8.80 5.21
C LEU A 577 -42.97 -8.21 6.41
N ASP A 578 -42.40 -8.30 7.62
CA ASP A 578 -42.94 -7.81 8.91
C ASP A 578 -41.78 -7.26 9.77
N ALA A 579 -40.99 -6.36 9.17
CA ALA A 579 -39.72 -5.88 9.71
C ALA A 579 -39.83 -5.21 11.10
N ASP A 580 -41.01 -4.77 11.53
CA ASP A 580 -41.27 -4.17 12.85
C ASP A 580 -42.07 -5.08 13.82
N SER A 581 -42.55 -6.24 13.35
CA SER A 581 -43.28 -7.25 14.13
C SER A 581 -44.55 -6.73 14.82
N ASP A 582 -45.22 -5.75 14.22
CA ASP A 582 -46.47 -5.18 14.76
C ASP A 582 -47.72 -6.06 14.49
N GLY A 583 -47.56 -7.07 13.64
CA GLY A 583 -48.59 -8.05 13.29
C GLY A 583 -49.41 -7.72 12.05
N ALA A 584 -49.03 -6.71 11.27
CA ALA A 584 -49.63 -6.35 9.98
C ALA A 584 -48.76 -6.79 8.79
N SER A 585 -48.93 -8.03 8.31
CA SER A 585 -48.23 -8.59 7.12
C SER A 585 -48.57 -7.94 5.75
N SER A 586 -48.92 -6.65 5.67
CA SER A 586 -49.14 -5.95 4.41
C SER A 586 -48.88 -4.44 4.51
N GLU A 587 -47.61 -4.04 4.56
CA GLU A 587 -47.20 -2.67 4.20
C GLU A 587 -47.20 -2.42 2.68
N ASP A 588 -47.38 -3.48 1.89
CA ASP A 588 -47.72 -3.44 0.48
C ASP A 588 -49.25 -3.44 0.31
N MET A 589 -49.84 -2.24 0.23
CA MET A 589 -50.85 -1.82 -0.77
C MET A 589 -51.63 -0.58 -0.29
N VAL A 590 -51.22 0.61 -0.73
CA VAL A 590 -52.06 1.82 -0.72
C VAL A 590 -53.23 1.64 -1.73
N PRO A 591 -54.51 1.88 -1.35
CA PRO A 591 -55.68 1.74 -2.26
C PRO A 591 -56.05 2.99 -3.09
N ASP A 592 -56.85 2.75 -4.15
CA ASP A 592 -57.13 3.61 -5.30
C ASP A 592 -57.91 4.93 -5.07
N ALA A 593 -58.04 5.71 -6.16
CA ALA A 593 -58.74 7.00 -6.30
C ALA A 593 -60.22 7.04 -5.85
N SER A 594 -60.77 5.96 -5.30
CA SER A 594 -62.11 5.85 -4.72
C SER A 594 -62.15 5.98 -3.19
N GLY A 595 -60.99 6.04 -2.50
CA GLY A 595 -60.93 6.23 -1.05
C GLY A 595 -61.39 5.03 -0.22
N ILE A 596 -61.18 3.79 -0.69
CA ILE A 596 -61.41 2.59 0.11
C ILE A 596 -60.10 1.84 0.32
N GLY A 597 -59.40 2.20 1.40
CA GLY A 597 -58.77 1.21 2.27
C GLY A 597 -57.76 1.80 3.26
N THR A 598 -57.07 0.91 3.96
CA THR A 598 -56.44 1.15 5.28
C THR A 598 -54.93 1.37 5.20
N GLY A 599 -54.39 1.77 4.04
CA GLY A 599 -52.95 1.94 3.85
C GLY A 599 -52.39 3.15 4.59
N ASP A 600 -51.15 3.00 5.05
CA ASP A 600 -50.33 4.02 5.73
C ASP A 600 -49.06 4.21 4.88
N GLY A 601 -49.08 5.22 4.01
CA GLY A 601 -48.04 5.42 3.01
C GLY A 601 -46.86 6.23 3.53
N ASN A 602 -47.06 7.02 4.60
CA ASN A 602 -46.04 7.83 5.26
C ASN A 602 -45.54 7.23 6.57
N ASP A 603 -46.03 6.04 6.93
CA ASP A 603 -45.55 5.20 8.03
C ASP A 603 -45.64 5.90 9.39
N ASP A 604 -46.79 6.55 9.65
CA ASP A 604 -47.05 7.27 10.91
C ASP A 604 -48.10 6.60 11.82
N SER A 605 -48.44 5.35 11.50
CA SER A 605 -49.46 4.51 12.15
C SER A 605 -50.89 5.05 12.05
N ILE A 606 -51.15 6.03 11.17
CA ILE A 606 -52.48 6.56 10.90
C ILE A 606 -52.76 6.40 9.40
N ALA A 607 -53.83 5.68 9.06
CA ALA A 607 -54.17 5.49 7.65
C ALA A 607 -54.34 6.84 6.92
N ASP A 608 -53.72 6.97 5.74
CA ASP A 608 -53.66 8.20 4.93
C ASP A 608 -55.05 8.84 4.73
N SER A 609 -56.08 7.99 4.56
CA SER A 609 -57.48 8.41 4.35
C SER A 609 -58.07 9.23 5.52
N ASN A 610 -57.46 9.17 6.71
CA ASN A 610 -57.87 9.92 7.88
C ASN A 610 -57.06 11.21 8.08
N GLN A 611 -56.12 11.52 7.18
CA GLN A 611 -55.19 12.63 7.29
C GLN A 611 -55.42 13.62 6.14
N ALA A 612 -55.91 14.82 6.45
CA ALA A 612 -56.18 15.85 5.43
C ALA A 612 -54.90 16.44 4.80
N SER A 613 -53.74 16.21 5.42
CA SER A 613 -52.42 16.65 4.99
C SER A 613 -51.62 15.57 4.26
N VAL A 614 -52.20 14.38 4.04
CA VAL A 614 -51.55 13.25 3.37
C VAL A 614 -52.34 12.89 2.12
N THR A 615 -51.64 12.58 1.04
CA THR A 615 -52.27 12.12 -0.20
C THR A 615 -51.38 11.08 -0.89
N SER A 616 -51.95 9.90 -1.10
CA SER A 616 -51.25 8.78 -1.73
C SER A 616 -51.83 8.49 -3.12
N LEU A 617 -50.93 8.30 -4.09
CA LEU A 617 -51.24 8.32 -5.52
C LEU A 617 -50.45 7.24 -6.26
N GLN A 618 -51.06 6.66 -7.29
CA GLN A 618 -50.34 5.77 -8.19
C GLN A 618 -49.48 6.57 -9.17
N SER A 619 -48.23 6.17 -9.35
CA SER A 619 -47.30 6.81 -10.28
C SER A 619 -47.76 6.68 -11.73
N HIS A 620 -47.26 7.57 -12.60
CA HIS A 620 -47.56 7.47 -14.01
C HIS A 620 -46.96 6.17 -14.60
N GLY A 621 -47.79 5.36 -15.26
CA GLY A 621 -47.36 4.08 -15.82
C GLY A 621 -47.37 2.90 -14.83
N ASN A 622 -47.93 3.08 -13.63
CA ASN A 622 -48.08 2.05 -12.58
C ASN A 622 -46.73 1.49 -12.09
N THR A 623 -45.70 2.31 -12.01
CA THR A 623 -44.35 1.91 -11.55
C THR A 623 -44.21 1.88 -10.02
N GLY A 624 -45.22 2.35 -9.28
CA GLY A 624 -45.28 2.30 -7.81
C GLY A 624 -46.30 3.29 -7.24
N TRP A 625 -46.26 3.49 -5.92
CA TRP A 625 -47.07 4.46 -5.19
C TRP A 625 -46.20 5.59 -4.64
N LEU A 626 -46.73 6.80 -4.67
CA LEU A 626 -46.15 8.02 -4.09
C LEU A 626 -47.10 8.52 -3.00
N THR A 627 -46.58 8.73 -1.81
CA THR A 627 -47.32 9.35 -0.70
C THR A 627 -46.73 10.72 -0.40
N TYR A 628 -47.53 11.76 -0.60
CA TYR A 628 -47.16 13.14 -0.29
C TYR A 628 -47.73 13.50 1.08
N HIS A 629 -46.89 14.06 1.94
CA HIS A 629 -47.30 14.57 3.24
C HIS A 629 -46.88 16.03 3.38
N ASN A 630 -47.80 16.88 3.85
CA ASN A 630 -47.54 18.27 4.24
C ASN A 630 -47.50 18.40 5.78
N PRO A 631 -46.32 18.48 6.40
CA PRO A 631 -46.19 18.58 7.85
C PRO A 631 -46.73 19.88 8.46
N SER A 632 -47.05 20.88 7.63
CA SER A 632 -47.58 22.18 8.08
C SER A 632 -49.12 22.20 8.18
N GLU A 633 -49.78 21.03 8.09
CA GLU A 633 -51.24 20.81 8.21
C GLU A 633 -52.12 21.55 7.18
N GLY A 634 -51.55 22.05 6.08
CA GLY A 634 -52.31 22.63 4.97
C GLY A 634 -52.90 21.57 4.04
N ALA A 635 -54.17 21.70 3.66
CA ALA A 635 -54.81 20.79 2.70
C ALA A 635 -54.08 20.79 1.35
N GLN A 636 -53.95 19.61 0.74
CA GLN A 636 -53.36 19.43 -0.59
C GLN A 636 -54.45 19.05 -1.61
N SER A 637 -54.31 19.49 -2.86
CA SER A 637 -55.32 19.22 -3.90
C SER A 637 -54.71 19.24 -5.31
N ASN A 638 -55.54 18.95 -6.32
CA ASN A 638 -55.18 19.03 -7.75
C ASN A 638 -53.94 18.22 -8.15
N PHE A 639 -53.77 17.03 -7.55
CA PHE A 639 -52.71 16.11 -7.93
C PHE A 639 -52.87 15.59 -9.36
N VAL A 640 -51.81 15.71 -10.15
CA VAL A 640 -51.71 15.20 -11.52
C VAL A 640 -50.40 14.45 -11.67
N THR A 641 -50.46 13.19 -12.10
CA THR A 641 -49.28 12.39 -12.45
C THR A 641 -49.12 12.29 -13.97
N SER A 642 -47.89 12.44 -14.46
CA SER A 642 -47.59 12.40 -15.90
C SER A 642 -46.25 11.73 -16.20
N ALA A 643 -46.03 11.31 -17.44
CA ALA A 643 -44.73 10.77 -17.86
C ALA A 643 -43.64 11.83 -17.68
N ALA A 644 -42.40 11.41 -17.41
CA ALA A 644 -41.26 12.32 -17.44
C ALA A 644 -41.17 12.99 -18.82
N PRO A 645 -41.18 14.33 -18.91
CA PRO A 645 -41.11 15.01 -20.19
C PRO A 645 -39.72 14.84 -20.80
N LEU A 646 -39.62 14.91 -22.14
CA LEU A 646 -38.33 14.87 -22.86
C LEU A 646 -37.37 16.01 -22.49
N THR A 647 -37.87 17.02 -21.77
CA THR A 647 -37.07 18.15 -21.27
C THR A 647 -36.42 17.84 -19.92
N ALA A 648 -36.73 16.72 -19.27
CA ALA A 648 -35.97 16.24 -18.11
C ALA A 648 -34.55 15.82 -18.56
N PRO A 649 -33.53 15.95 -17.70
CA PRO A 649 -32.15 15.59 -18.06
C PRO A 649 -32.05 14.11 -18.49
N ALA A 650 -31.36 13.84 -19.61
CA ALA A 650 -31.33 12.50 -20.23
C ALA A 650 -30.54 11.46 -19.43
N ASP A 651 -29.66 11.93 -18.55
CA ASP A 651 -28.84 11.20 -17.58
C ASP A 651 -29.58 10.93 -16.25
N GLN A 652 -30.78 11.49 -16.05
CA GLN A 652 -31.53 11.41 -14.79
C GLN A 652 -32.90 10.77 -15.03
N PHE A 653 -33.12 9.55 -14.52
CA PHE A 653 -34.39 8.86 -14.68
C PHE A 653 -35.36 9.23 -13.54
N LEU A 654 -36.53 9.79 -13.88
CA LEU A 654 -37.62 10.03 -12.93
C LEU A 654 -38.47 8.77 -12.74
N LYS A 655 -38.11 7.91 -11.77
CA LYS A 655 -38.64 6.53 -11.59
C LYS A 655 -40.17 6.44 -11.57
N TYR A 656 -40.83 7.43 -10.96
CA TYR A 656 -42.28 7.49 -10.79
C TYR A 656 -42.98 8.48 -11.75
N GLY A 657 -42.27 8.95 -12.78
CA GLY A 657 -42.73 10.04 -13.63
C GLY A 657 -42.69 11.38 -12.89
N THR A 658 -43.58 12.30 -13.27
CA THR A 658 -43.71 13.61 -12.61
C THR A 658 -45.05 13.75 -11.91
N THR A 659 -45.07 14.51 -10.83
CA THR A 659 -46.30 14.91 -10.12
C THR A 659 -46.38 16.44 -10.04
N GLN A 660 -47.59 16.96 -10.17
CA GLN A 660 -47.97 18.35 -9.95
C GLN A 660 -49.12 18.39 -8.94
N PHE A 661 -49.14 19.36 -8.03
CA PHE A 661 -50.19 19.51 -7.02
C PHE A 661 -50.19 20.91 -6.40
N ASP A 662 -51.26 21.23 -5.70
CA ASP A 662 -51.45 22.49 -4.99
C ASP A 662 -51.45 22.28 -3.48
N VAL A 663 -50.81 23.18 -2.73
CA VAL A 663 -50.73 23.15 -1.27
C VAL A 663 -51.19 24.48 -0.68
N VAL A 664 -52.08 24.43 0.31
CA VAL A 664 -52.44 25.65 1.07
C VAL A 664 -51.26 26.08 1.96
N SER A 665 -50.86 27.35 1.84
CA SER A 665 -49.75 27.95 2.58
C SER A 665 -50.15 29.25 3.27
N ALA A 666 -49.36 29.67 4.27
CA ALA A 666 -49.42 31.04 4.74
C ALA A 666 -48.74 31.95 3.72
N THR A 667 -49.35 33.07 3.36
CA THR A 667 -48.87 33.99 2.31
C THR A 667 -47.37 34.28 2.41
N GLY A 668 -46.61 33.78 1.44
CA GLY A 668 -45.18 34.01 1.24
C GLY A 668 -44.27 33.10 2.07
N ALA A 669 -44.81 32.03 2.64
CA ALA A 669 -44.05 31.07 3.44
C ALA A 669 -43.32 30.03 2.58
N SER A 670 -42.26 29.45 3.15
CA SER A 670 -41.71 28.18 2.68
C SER A 670 -42.53 27.02 3.23
N VAL A 671 -42.93 26.13 2.34
CA VAL A 671 -43.71 24.92 2.62
C VAL A 671 -42.76 23.72 2.55
N THR A 672 -42.74 22.91 3.60
CA THR A 672 -42.03 21.61 3.60
C THR A 672 -42.91 20.57 2.95
N ILE A 673 -42.33 19.79 2.04
CA ILE A 673 -42.99 18.67 1.37
C ILE A 673 -42.21 17.40 1.72
N GLU A 674 -42.94 16.38 2.17
CA GLU A 674 -42.42 15.04 2.35
C GLU A 674 -42.98 14.13 1.25
N VAL A 675 -42.12 13.33 0.65
CA VAL A 675 -42.49 12.32 -0.35
C VAL A 675 -42.01 10.97 0.15
N HIS A 676 -42.94 10.04 0.28
CA HIS A 676 -42.68 8.68 0.73
C HIS A 676 -42.95 7.71 -0.41
N VAL A 677 -42.03 6.77 -0.60
CA VAL A 677 -42.11 5.70 -1.60
C VAL A 677 -41.64 4.40 -0.96
N ALA A 678 -41.88 3.27 -1.63
CA ALA A 678 -41.29 2.00 -1.21
C ALA A 678 -39.76 2.12 -1.10
N ARG A 679 -39.15 1.39 -0.16
CA ARG A 679 -37.71 1.42 0.12
C ARG A 679 -36.94 1.26 -1.18
N ASP A 680 -36.14 2.27 -1.45
CA ASP A 680 -35.36 2.38 -2.66
C ASP A 680 -34.15 3.25 -2.36
N THR A 681 -33.00 2.60 -2.21
CA THR A 681 -31.69 3.21 -1.95
C THR A 681 -31.07 3.78 -3.21
N SER A 682 -31.64 3.50 -4.40
CA SER A 682 -31.20 4.11 -5.65
C SER A 682 -31.69 5.55 -5.84
N ILE A 683 -32.49 6.06 -4.89
CA ILE A 683 -33.04 7.42 -4.91
C ILE A 683 -31.99 8.42 -4.43
N GLU A 684 -31.68 9.39 -5.28
CA GLU A 684 -30.62 10.38 -5.02
C GLU A 684 -31.18 11.76 -4.67
N ASP A 685 -32.32 12.16 -5.25
CA ASP A 685 -32.96 13.45 -4.99
C ASP A 685 -34.41 13.50 -5.51
N TYR A 686 -35.09 14.61 -5.22
CA TYR A 686 -36.28 15.07 -5.90
C TYR A 686 -35.93 16.21 -6.87
N LEU A 687 -36.32 16.07 -8.14
CA LEU A 687 -36.11 17.11 -9.16
C LEU A 687 -37.37 17.95 -9.31
N LEU A 688 -37.24 19.28 -9.28
CA LEU A 688 -38.31 20.22 -9.62
C LEU A 688 -37.99 20.97 -10.90
N GLN A 689 -39.02 21.21 -11.71
CA GLN A 689 -38.91 22.14 -12.84
C GLN A 689 -39.28 23.55 -12.41
N GLY A 690 -38.41 24.52 -12.65
CA GLY A 690 -38.68 25.94 -12.46
C GLY A 690 -39.60 26.52 -13.55
N ASN A 691 -40.16 27.70 -13.30
CA ASN A 691 -41.00 28.45 -14.24
C ASN A 691 -40.29 28.79 -15.57
N ASP A 692 -38.96 28.79 -15.57
CA ASP A 692 -38.11 28.98 -16.76
C ASP A 692 -37.88 27.68 -17.57
N GLY A 693 -38.40 26.56 -17.10
CA GLY A 693 -38.28 25.23 -17.71
C GLY A 693 -37.02 24.47 -17.32
N THR A 694 -36.15 25.02 -16.48
CA THR A 694 -34.94 24.35 -15.99
C THR A 694 -35.28 23.33 -14.90
N TRP A 695 -34.54 22.22 -14.84
CA TRP A 695 -34.68 21.21 -13.81
C TRP A 695 -33.60 21.39 -12.74
N VAL A 696 -34.01 21.40 -11.48
CA VAL A 696 -33.15 21.67 -10.33
C VAL A 696 -33.33 20.58 -9.29
N ALA A 697 -32.22 19.98 -8.89
CA ALA A 697 -32.13 19.02 -7.79
C ALA A 697 -32.36 19.76 -6.47
N GLN A 698 -33.25 19.25 -5.61
CA GLN A 698 -33.67 19.97 -4.40
C GLN A 698 -32.72 19.76 -3.21
N ASN A 699 -31.72 18.89 -3.35
CA ASN A 699 -30.92 18.38 -2.24
C ASN A 699 -31.83 17.89 -1.11
N ALA A 700 -32.83 17.09 -1.46
CA ALA A 700 -33.77 16.56 -0.51
C ALA A 700 -33.04 15.82 0.61
N THR A 701 -33.47 15.99 1.85
CA THR A 701 -33.03 15.12 2.93
C THR A 701 -33.69 13.77 2.72
N ILE A 702 -32.88 12.74 2.47
CA ILE A 702 -33.37 11.38 2.24
C ILE A 702 -33.15 10.58 3.52
N THR A 703 -34.20 9.90 3.95
CA THR A 703 -34.22 9.04 5.13
C THR A 703 -34.89 7.73 4.77
N HIS A 704 -34.30 6.62 5.17
CA HIS A 704 -34.87 5.29 4.99
C HIS A 704 -35.41 4.82 6.33
N ASN A 705 -36.73 4.63 6.42
CA ASN A 705 -37.42 4.19 7.63
C ASN A 705 -38.14 2.88 7.28
N GLY A 706 -37.67 1.75 7.83
CA GLY A 706 -38.21 0.43 7.50
C GLY A 706 -38.32 0.22 5.98
N ASN A 707 -39.52 -0.10 5.51
CA ASN A 707 -39.84 -0.36 4.10
C ASN A 707 -40.15 0.90 3.26
N LYS A 708 -39.85 2.11 3.76
CA LYS A 708 -40.08 3.37 3.04
C LYS A 708 -38.81 4.20 2.87
N THR A 709 -38.70 4.85 1.71
CA THR A 709 -37.79 5.99 1.49
C THR A 709 -38.58 7.28 1.60
N LYS A 710 -38.18 8.16 2.51
CA LYS A 710 -38.73 9.49 2.74
C LYS A 710 -37.77 10.56 2.20
N LEU A 711 -38.26 11.39 1.29
CA LEU A 711 -37.58 12.58 0.78
C LEU A 711 -38.23 13.83 1.38
N VAL A 712 -37.41 14.75 1.90
CA VAL A 712 -37.87 16.01 2.48
C VAL A 712 -37.21 17.20 1.79
N PHE A 713 -38.01 18.12 1.27
CA PHE A 713 -37.52 19.37 0.67
C PHE A 713 -38.47 20.54 0.96
N THR A 714 -38.04 21.76 0.67
CA THR A 714 -38.84 22.98 0.92
C THR A 714 -39.01 23.81 -0.34
N VAL A 715 -40.20 24.40 -0.52
CA VAL A 715 -40.54 25.27 -1.65
C VAL A 715 -41.23 26.53 -1.14
N THR A 716 -40.89 27.69 -1.69
CA THR A 716 -41.45 28.99 -1.26
C THR A 716 -42.58 29.45 -2.18
N GLU A 717 -43.71 29.88 -1.59
CA GLU A 717 -44.83 30.52 -2.28
C GLU A 717 -44.39 31.85 -2.92
N GLY A 718 -44.76 32.08 -4.19
CA GLY A 718 -44.24 33.16 -5.02
C GLY A 718 -42.82 32.95 -5.54
N GLY A 719 -42.22 31.78 -5.32
CA GLY A 719 -40.88 31.40 -5.78
C GLY A 719 -40.83 30.83 -7.21
N ASN A 720 -39.64 30.36 -7.64
CA ASN A 720 -39.43 29.84 -9.01
C ASN A 720 -40.15 28.52 -9.31
N PHE A 721 -40.57 27.78 -8.28
CA PHE A 721 -41.28 26.50 -8.41
C PHE A 721 -42.78 26.62 -8.15
N ASP A 722 -43.27 27.85 -7.95
CA ASP A 722 -44.68 28.19 -7.85
C ASP A 722 -45.19 28.66 -9.21
N ARG A 723 -46.14 27.92 -9.78
CA ARG A 723 -46.56 27.99 -11.19
C ARG A 723 -47.13 29.35 -11.59
N ASP A 724 -47.77 30.08 -10.68
CA ASP A 724 -48.25 31.44 -10.95
C ASP A 724 -47.31 32.53 -10.42
N ALA A 725 -46.31 32.16 -9.63
CA ALA A 725 -45.35 33.05 -8.98
C ALA A 725 -45.99 34.20 -8.20
N THR A 726 -47.20 34.00 -7.67
CA THR A 726 -47.92 34.98 -6.85
C THR A 726 -47.88 34.60 -5.37
N VAL A 727 -48.18 35.57 -4.50
CA VAL A 727 -48.27 35.36 -3.06
C VAL A 727 -49.74 35.55 -2.67
N ASP A 728 -50.52 34.48 -2.75
CA ASP A 728 -51.97 34.46 -2.59
C ASP A 728 -52.51 33.43 -1.57
N GLY A 729 -51.61 32.70 -0.90
CA GLY A 729 -51.90 31.66 0.10
C GLY A 729 -52.03 30.25 -0.49
N VAL A 730 -51.67 30.03 -1.76
CA VAL A 730 -51.65 28.72 -2.40
C VAL A 730 -50.36 28.52 -3.18
N LEU A 731 -49.56 27.53 -2.81
CA LEU A 731 -48.41 27.09 -3.60
C LEU A 731 -48.87 26.12 -4.68
N GLN A 732 -48.70 26.47 -5.96
CA GLN A 732 -49.03 25.60 -7.09
C GLN A 732 -47.77 25.00 -7.69
N LEU A 733 -47.41 23.77 -7.32
CA LEU A 733 -46.15 23.16 -7.78
C LEU A 733 -46.17 22.95 -9.31
N VAL A 734 -45.11 23.38 -10.00
CA VAL A 734 -45.02 23.25 -11.47
C VAL A 734 -45.01 21.79 -11.91
N GLN A 735 -43.94 21.05 -11.62
CA GLN A 735 -43.87 19.58 -11.69
C GLN A 735 -42.55 19.09 -11.10
N GLY A 736 -42.54 17.87 -10.56
CA GLY A 736 -41.32 17.24 -10.08
C GLY A 736 -41.39 15.72 -9.98
N GLY A 737 -40.26 15.07 -9.74
CA GLY A 737 -40.20 13.62 -9.64
C GLY A 737 -38.95 13.10 -8.93
N VAL A 738 -39.01 11.83 -8.54
CA VAL A 738 -37.94 11.11 -7.81
C VAL A 738 -36.87 10.60 -8.79
N MET A 739 -35.59 10.91 -8.53
CA MET A 739 -34.43 10.61 -9.39
C MET A 739 -33.71 9.30 -9.00
N VAL A 740 -33.31 8.43 -9.98
CA VAL A 740 -32.50 7.18 -9.79
C VAL A 740 -31.42 6.93 -10.88
N ARG A 741 -30.45 5.99 -10.67
CA ARG A 741 -29.27 5.64 -11.55
C ARG A 741 -29.27 4.23 -12.23
N THR A 742 -28.29 3.99 -13.14
CA THR A 742 -27.92 2.69 -13.77
C THR A 742 -26.64 2.08 -13.17
N GLY A 743 -26.38 0.76 -13.30
CA GLY A 743 -25.18 0.12 -12.73
C GLY A 743 -24.72 -1.18 -13.40
N LEU A 744 -23.40 -1.29 -13.61
CA LEU A 744 -22.66 -2.44 -14.15
C LEU A 744 -21.75 -3.06 -13.07
N GLU A 745 -21.88 -4.36 -12.81
CA GLU A 745 -21.06 -5.09 -11.84
C GLU A 745 -20.50 -6.40 -12.44
N VAL A 746 -19.32 -6.84 -11.98
CA VAL A 746 -18.66 -8.09 -12.42
C VAL A 746 -18.14 -8.91 -11.26
N TRP A 747 -18.32 -10.24 -11.30
CA TRP A 747 -17.91 -11.14 -10.22
C TRP A 747 -17.37 -12.49 -10.72
N PRO A 748 -16.32 -13.06 -10.10
CA PRO A 748 -15.44 -12.42 -9.12
C PRO A 748 -14.60 -11.31 -9.78
N TYR A 749 -14.27 -10.25 -9.03
CA TYR A 749 -13.48 -9.10 -9.51
C TYR A 749 -12.00 -9.44 -9.73
N ALA A 750 -11.53 -10.54 -9.13
CA ALA A 750 -10.23 -11.12 -9.41
C ALA A 750 -10.25 -12.65 -9.34
N TYR A 751 -9.37 -13.31 -10.08
CA TYR A 751 -9.24 -14.77 -10.02
C TYR A 751 -7.80 -15.26 -10.22
N LEU A 752 -7.39 -16.21 -9.36
CA LEU A 752 -6.09 -16.90 -9.44
C LEU A 752 -6.28 -18.31 -10.03
N PHE A 753 -5.71 -18.56 -11.20
CA PHE A 753 -5.77 -19.88 -11.87
C PHE A 753 -4.80 -20.93 -11.29
N GLY A 754 -3.96 -20.57 -10.31
CA GLY A 754 -3.00 -21.49 -9.68
C GLY A 754 -1.77 -21.80 -10.54
N ASN A 755 -1.04 -22.86 -10.20
CA ASN A 755 0.13 -23.32 -10.95
C ASN A 755 -0.31 -24.23 -12.10
N VAL A 756 0.19 -23.99 -13.32
CA VAL A 756 -0.24 -24.70 -14.55
C VAL A 756 0.98 -25.05 -15.39
N ASP A 757 1.06 -26.30 -15.86
CA ASP A 757 2.14 -26.76 -16.75
C ASP A 757 2.11 -26.00 -18.09
N LEU A 758 3.29 -25.67 -18.63
CA LEU A 758 3.41 -25.02 -19.94
C LEU A 758 2.64 -25.75 -21.04
N ASN A 759 1.94 -24.97 -21.86
CA ASN A 759 1.10 -25.41 -22.97
C ASN A 759 -0.08 -26.31 -22.57
N THR A 760 -0.40 -26.40 -21.28
CA THR A 760 -1.62 -27.04 -20.78
C THR A 760 -2.66 -25.97 -20.43
N GLN A 761 -3.94 -26.28 -20.63
CA GLN A 761 -5.03 -25.35 -20.37
C GLN A 761 -5.76 -25.75 -19.09
N THR A 762 -6.10 -24.77 -18.25
CA THR A 762 -6.91 -25.01 -17.05
C THR A 762 -8.35 -25.39 -17.39
N ALA A 763 -9.08 -25.89 -16.39
CA ALA A 763 -10.53 -25.82 -16.43
C ALA A 763 -10.98 -24.36 -16.56
N ALA A 764 -12.09 -24.13 -17.25
CA ALA A 764 -12.65 -22.80 -17.42
C ALA A 764 -13.31 -22.33 -16.11
N LYS A 765 -13.00 -21.10 -15.68
CA LYS A 765 -13.65 -20.40 -14.57
C LYS A 765 -14.78 -19.53 -15.11
N SER A 766 -15.93 -19.59 -14.46
CA SER A 766 -17.09 -18.74 -14.76
C SER A 766 -16.97 -17.38 -14.07
N PHE A 767 -17.34 -16.33 -14.80
CA PHE A 767 -17.48 -14.95 -14.38
C PHE A 767 -18.88 -14.46 -14.73
N LYS A 768 -19.46 -13.62 -13.87
CA LYS A 768 -20.80 -13.05 -13.99
C LYS A 768 -20.69 -11.54 -14.23
N VAL A 769 -21.54 -11.02 -15.11
CA VAL A 769 -21.76 -9.59 -15.32
C VAL A 769 -23.21 -9.30 -14.97
N LYS A 770 -23.46 -8.46 -13.98
CA LYS A 770 -24.80 -8.12 -13.47
C LYS A 770 -25.12 -6.67 -13.79
N ASN A 771 -26.35 -6.44 -14.24
CA ASN A 771 -26.93 -5.11 -14.29
C ASN A 771 -27.60 -4.82 -12.96
N THR A 772 -26.93 -4.07 -12.09
CA THR A 772 -27.45 -3.65 -10.79
C THR A 772 -28.38 -2.44 -10.89
N GLY A 773 -28.46 -1.81 -12.07
CA GLY A 773 -29.33 -0.69 -12.35
C GLY A 773 -30.79 -1.08 -12.63
N SER A 774 -31.64 -0.06 -12.77
CA SER A 774 -33.08 -0.21 -13.04
C SER A 774 -33.46 -0.09 -14.53
N ARG A 775 -32.49 0.15 -15.42
CA ARG A 775 -32.68 0.21 -16.89
C ARG A 775 -32.04 -0.98 -17.58
N LEU A 776 -32.40 -1.18 -18.86
CA LEU A 776 -31.72 -2.12 -19.74
C LEU A 776 -30.26 -1.68 -19.97
N LEU A 777 -29.30 -2.57 -19.72
CA LEU A 777 -27.87 -2.35 -19.89
C LEU A 777 -27.33 -3.19 -21.05
N ALA A 778 -26.79 -2.56 -22.09
CA ALA A 778 -26.17 -3.26 -23.21
C ALA A 778 -24.69 -3.51 -22.95
N ILE A 779 -24.30 -4.79 -22.85
CA ILE A 779 -22.90 -5.20 -22.77
C ILE A 779 -22.34 -5.23 -24.19
N THR A 780 -21.41 -4.33 -24.50
CA THR A 780 -20.87 -4.16 -25.85
C THR A 780 -19.73 -5.12 -26.17
N GLY A 781 -19.03 -5.66 -25.17
CA GLY A 781 -17.95 -6.61 -25.41
C GLY A 781 -17.26 -7.12 -24.14
N VAL A 782 -16.75 -8.35 -24.19
CA VAL A 782 -15.86 -8.96 -23.19
C VAL A 782 -14.55 -9.33 -23.88
N GLU A 783 -13.44 -8.74 -23.43
CA GLU A 783 -12.13 -8.93 -24.06
C GLU A 783 -11.01 -9.03 -23.03
N THR A 784 -9.96 -9.79 -23.33
CA THR A 784 -8.75 -9.83 -22.51
C THR A 784 -7.75 -8.77 -22.97
N THR A 785 -7.18 -8.03 -22.03
CA THR A 785 -6.19 -6.97 -22.28
C THR A 785 -5.01 -7.05 -21.29
N GLY A 786 -3.91 -6.37 -21.61
CA GLY A 786 -2.67 -6.37 -20.82
C GLY A 786 -1.57 -7.28 -21.35
N ASN A 787 -0.47 -7.39 -20.59
CA ASN A 787 0.82 -7.93 -21.07
C ASN A 787 0.82 -9.42 -21.42
N HIS A 788 -0.10 -10.21 -20.86
CA HIS A 788 -0.18 -11.66 -21.07
C HIS A 788 -1.60 -12.10 -21.47
N ALA A 789 -2.38 -11.18 -22.06
CA ALA A 789 -3.79 -11.40 -22.38
C ALA A 789 -4.03 -12.60 -23.31
N ASP A 790 -3.05 -12.93 -24.15
CA ASP A 790 -3.05 -14.08 -25.05
C ASP A 790 -3.00 -15.43 -24.33
N GLU A 791 -2.52 -15.47 -23.09
CA GLU A 791 -2.48 -16.67 -22.26
C GLU A 791 -3.76 -16.85 -21.42
N PHE A 792 -4.67 -15.85 -21.40
CA PHE A 792 -5.99 -15.93 -20.76
C PHE A 792 -7.07 -15.96 -21.84
N VAL A 793 -7.69 -17.12 -22.03
CA VAL A 793 -8.61 -17.39 -23.13
C VAL A 793 -10.05 -17.34 -22.64
N ILE A 794 -10.83 -16.40 -23.18
CA ILE A 794 -12.31 -16.43 -23.08
C ILE A 794 -12.79 -17.66 -23.85
N SER A 795 -13.23 -18.66 -23.10
CA SER A 795 -13.61 -20.00 -23.60
C SER A 795 -15.09 -20.08 -23.99
N SER A 796 -15.93 -19.23 -23.39
CA SER A 796 -17.32 -19.01 -23.75
C SER A 796 -17.70 -17.59 -23.36
N ASP A 797 -18.43 -16.90 -24.23
CA ASP A 797 -18.90 -15.53 -23.99
C ASP A 797 -20.42 -15.47 -24.15
N GLY A 798 -21.13 -15.41 -23.02
CA GLY A 798 -22.58 -15.23 -22.98
C GLY A 798 -23.01 -13.79 -22.75
N CYS A 799 -22.07 -12.82 -22.74
CA CYS A 799 -22.32 -11.45 -22.33
C CYS A 799 -22.22 -10.45 -23.49
N SER A 800 -21.22 -10.57 -24.37
CA SER A 800 -21.05 -9.62 -25.48
C SER A 800 -22.30 -9.53 -26.38
N GLY A 801 -22.77 -8.30 -26.59
CA GLY A 801 -23.96 -8.00 -27.39
C GLY A 801 -25.29 -8.29 -26.70
N GLN A 802 -25.29 -8.68 -25.42
CA GLN A 802 -26.52 -8.84 -24.64
C GLN A 802 -27.03 -7.50 -24.12
N SER A 803 -28.36 -7.40 -23.99
CA SER A 803 -29.00 -6.32 -23.26
C SER A 803 -29.64 -6.92 -22.00
N LEU A 804 -29.03 -6.65 -20.85
CA LEU A 804 -29.45 -7.15 -19.56
C LEU A 804 -30.59 -6.28 -19.05
N LEU A 805 -31.74 -6.90 -18.71
CA LEU A 805 -32.79 -6.21 -17.97
C LEU A 805 -32.26 -5.79 -16.59
N ALA A 806 -32.98 -4.89 -15.92
CA ALA A 806 -32.69 -4.54 -14.54
C ALA A 806 -32.57 -5.81 -13.68
N GLN A 807 -31.54 -5.87 -12.85
CA GLN A 807 -31.20 -7.02 -11.99
C GLN A 807 -30.85 -8.33 -12.73
N ALA A 808 -30.84 -8.34 -14.07
CA ALA A 808 -30.44 -9.51 -14.83
C ALA A 808 -28.91 -9.61 -14.93
N ASP A 809 -28.43 -10.84 -15.05
CA ASP A 809 -27.02 -11.13 -15.29
C ASP A 809 -26.79 -11.95 -16.55
N CYS A 810 -25.54 -11.94 -17.02
CA CYS A 810 -25.00 -12.89 -17.98
C CYS A 810 -23.70 -13.47 -17.44
N THR A 811 -23.26 -14.58 -18.05
CA THR A 811 -22.02 -15.22 -17.67
C THR A 811 -21.12 -15.46 -18.87
N PHE A 812 -19.82 -15.42 -18.62
CA PHE A 812 -18.78 -15.85 -19.56
C PHE A 812 -17.76 -16.72 -18.80
N THR A 813 -16.97 -17.49 -19.52
CA THR A 813 -15.95 -18.34 -18.91
C THR A 813 -14.57 -18.03 -19.47
N ALA A 814 -13.55 -17.96 -18.62
CA ALA A 814 -12.16 -17.80 -19.01
C ALA A 814 -11.29 -18.94 -18.50
N SER A 815 -10.22 -19.25 -19.22
CA SER A 815 -9.24 -20.29 -18.87
C SER A 815 -7.84 -19.75 -19.04
N PHE A 816 -6.87 -20.33 -18.35
CA PHE A 816 -5.46 -19.96 -18.46
C PHE A 816 -4.67 -21.05 -19.18
N GLN A 817 -3.82 -20.66 -20.14
CA GLN A 817 -2.94 -21.54 -20.88
C GLN A 817 -1.56 -20.88 -21.03
N PRO A 818 -0.61 -21.14 -20.13
CA PRO A 818 0.70 -20.50 -20.18
C PRO A 818 1.51 -21.00 -21.37
N THR A 819 2.08 -20.08 -22.16
CA THR A 819 3.01 -20.41 -23.26
C THR A 819 4.48 -20.19 -22.85
N SER A 820 4.68 -19.47 -21.76
CA SER A 820 5.98 -19.11 -21.21
C SER A 820 6.00 -19.21 -19.68
N MET A 821 7.16 -19.51 -19.09
CA MET A 821 7.31 -19.57 -17.63
C MET A 821 7.12 -18.18 -16.98
N GLY A 822 6.90 -18.14 -15.67
CA GLY A 822 6.67 -16.90 -14.91
C GLY A 822 5.22 -16.66 -14.54
N SER A 823 5.01 -15.87 -13.48
CA SER A 823 3.68 -15.35 -13.13
C SER A 823 3.16 -14.44 -14.25
N LYS A 824 1.91 -14.66 -14.63
CA LYS A 824 1.16 -13.96 -15.66
C LYS A 824 -0.01 -13.26 -15.00
N SER A 825 -0.36 -12.13 -15.59
CA SER A 825 -1.54 -11.37 -15.26
C SER A 825 -2.11 -10.73 -16.51
N ALA A 826 -3.42 -10.58 -16.52
CA ALA A 826 -4.18 -9.87 -17.52
C ALA A 826 -5.43 -9.25 -16.88
N LEU A 827 -6.08 -8.36 -17.63
CA LEU A 827 -7.40 -7.86 -17.30
C LEU A 827 -8.40 -8.47 -18.27
N ILE A 828 -9.58 -8.84 -17.80
CA ILE A 828 -10.74 -9.08 -18.64
C ILE A 828 -11.62 -7.84 -18.55
N ASN A 829 -11.73 -7.09 -19.65
CA ASN A 829 -12.55 -5.88 -19.73
C ASN A 829 -13.93 -6.24 -20.28
N ILE A 830 -14.96 -5.75 -19.59
CA ILE A 830 -16.36 -5.83 -19.95
C ILE A 830 -16.77 -4.40 -20.29
N THR A 831 -17.18 -4.13 -21.53
CA THR A 831 -17.64 -2.81 -21.98
C THR A 831 -19.16 -2.78 -22.04
N SER A 832 -19.76 -1.62 -21.75
CA SER A 832 -21.22 -1.43 -21.78
C SER A 832 -21.64 -0.03 -22.24
N ASP A 833 -22.95 0.20 -22.39
CA ASP A 833 -23.54 1.51 -22.62
C ASP A 833 -23.95 2.25 -21.34
N ASP A 834 -23.48 1.81 -20.18
CA ASP A 834 -23.62 2.54 -18.92
C ASP A 834 -22.91 3.92 -19.02
N PRO A 835 -23.64 5.04 -18.85
CA PRO A 835 -23.07 6.39 -18.96
C PRO A 835 -22.12 6.73 -17.80
N ASP A 836 -22.27 6.08 -16.65
CA ASP A 836 -21.45 6.30 -15.45
C ASP A 836 -20.25 5.34 -15.44
N ASN A 837 -20.44 4.11 -15.90
CA ASN A 837 -19.39 3.07 -15.92
C ASN A 837 -19.36 2.26 -17.22
N ALA A 838 -18.89 2.88 -18.30
CA ALA A 838 -18.84 2.28 -19.63
C ALA A 838 -17.95 1.02 -19.75
N SER A 839 -17.17 0.68 -18.70
CA SER A 839 -16.42 -0.57 -18.66
C SER A 839 -16.05 -1.04 -17.25
N ALA A 840 -16.23 -2.34 -16.97
CA ALA A 840 -15.75 -3.01 -15.77
C ALA A 840 -14.57 -3.96 -16.09
N SER A 841 -13.68 -4.20 -15.13
CA SER A 841 -12.49 -5.03 -15.35
C SER A 841 -12.33 -6.09 -14.28
N ILE A 842 -11.94 -7.30 -14.68
CA ILE A 842 -11.61 -8.42 -13.80
C ILE A 842 -10.11 -8.70 -13.86
N PHE A 843 -9.45 -8.76 -12.71
CA PHE A 843 -8.02 -9.07 -12.64
C PHE A 843 -7.77 -10.58 -12.58
N VAL A 844 -7.17 -11.14 -13.63
CA VAL A 844 -6.82 -12.56 -13.68
C VAL A 844 -5.31 -12.74 -13.57
N ARG A 845 -4.89 -13.72 -12.76
CA ARG A 845 -3.47 -14.05 -12.60
C ARG A 845 -3.24 -15.54 -12.43
N ASN A 846 -1.99 -15.96 -12.58
CA ASN A 846 -1.51 -17.25 -12.11
C ASN A 846 -0.35 -17.07 -11.11
N HIS A 847 0.01 -18.17 -10.46
CA HIS A 847 1.19 -18.27 -9.61
C HIS A 847 2.22 -19.17 -10.30
N GLU A 848 3.50 -18.78 -10.30
CA GLU A 848 4.62 -19.67 -10.63
C GLU A 848 5.04 -20.36 -9.34
N ALA A 849 5.28 -21.68 -9.32
CA ALA A 849 5.73 -22.34 -8.11
C ALA A 849 7.09 -21.80 -7.64
N ASP A 850 7.28 -21.55 -6.34
CA ASP A 850 8.51 -20.99 -5.75
C ASP A 850 9.78 -21.77 -6.17
N GLU A 851 9.67 -23.09 -6.32
CA GLU A 851 10.75 -23.94 -6.81
C GLU A 851 11.09 -23.64 -8.28
N GLU A 852 10.07 -23.44 -9.12
CA GLU A 852 10.25 -23.10 -10.53
C GLU A 852 10.74 -21.66 -10.74
N GLU A 853 10.25 -20.71 -9.94
CA GLU A 853 10.76 -19.34 -9.90
C GLU A 853 12.24 -19.32 -9.45
N SER A 854 12.58 -20.08 -8.41
CA SER A 854 13.96 -20.25 -7.91
C SER A 854 14.88 -20.82 -8.99
N GLU A 855 14.42 -21.83 -9.72
CA GLU A 855 15.17 -22.46 -10.79
C GLU A 855 15.37 -21.57 -12.03
N ARG A 856 14.41 -20.68 -12.33
CA ARG A 856 14.48 -19.75 -13.46
C ARG A 856 15.37 -18.55 -13.15
N ARG A 857 15.34 -18.04 -11.91
CA ARG A 857 16.17 -16.89 -11.51
C ARG A 857 17.66 -17.20 -11.60
N LEU A 858 18.07 -18.42 -11.27
CA LEU A 858 19.49 -18.78 -11.21
C LEU A 858 19.74 -20.13 -11.91
N PRO A 859 20.10 -20.13 -13.21
CA PRO A 859 20.52 -21.36 -13.86
C PRO A 859 21.75 -21.94 -13.15
N PRO A 860 21.95 -23.27 -13.18
CA PRO A 860 23.08 -23.92 -12.54
C PRO A 860 24.40 -23.28 -12.93
N VAL A 861 25.20 -22.97 -11.93
CA VAL A 861 26.46 -22.25 -12.07
C VAL A 861 27.60 -23.22 -11.82
N LEU A 862 28.71 -23.10 -12.57
CA LEU A 862 29.93 -23.81 -12.22
C LEU A 862 30.47 -23.25 -10.90
N ASN A 863 30.39 -24.02 -9.82
CA ASN A 863 30.74 -23.58 -8.47
C ASN A 863 32.21 -23.85 -8.12
N SER A 864 32.78 -24.92 -8.64
CA SER A 864 34.22 -25.17 -8.56
C SER A 864 34.69 -26.11 -9.65
N TYR A 865 35.98 -26.06 -9.99
CA TYR A 865 36.63 -27.12 -10.75
C TYR A 865 38.12 -27.25 -10.43
N GLN A 866 38.66 -28.45 -10.65
CA GLN A 866 40.08 -28.74 -10.56
C GLN A 866 40.47 -29.91 -11.47
N ILE A 867 41.74 -29.96 -11.88
CA ILE A 867 42.32 -31.10 -12.62
C ILE A 867 43.32 -31.77 -11.71
N LEU A 868 43.21 -33.08 -11.55
CA LEU A 868 44.08 -33.89 -10.70
C LEU A 868 45.02 -34.74 -11.56
N GLY A 869 46.31 -34.71 -11.23
CA GLY A 869 47.32 -35.59 -11.82
C GLY A 869 47.31 -37.01 -11.23
N SER A 870 48.26 -37.84 -11.64
CA SER A 870 48.38 -39.24 -11.18
C SER A 870 48.59 -39.41 -9.67
N SER A 871 49.05 -38.37 -8.96
CA SER A 871 49.17 -38.31 -7.50
C SER A 871 47.90 -37.80 -6.79
N ASN A 872 46.80 -37.61 -7.52
CA ASN A 872 45.54 -37.04 -7.04
C ASN A 872 45.68 -35.64 -6.42
N GLN A 873 46.67 -34.88 -6.89
CA GLN A 873 46.90 -33.48 -6.50
C GLN A 873 46.53 -32.54 -7.66
N PRO A 874 46.04 -31.31 -7.37
CA PRO A 874 45.74 -30.31 -8.40
C PRO A 874 46.96 -30.00 -9.28
N VAL A 875 46.75 -29.98 -10.59
CA VAL A 875 47.78 -29.65 -11.58
C VAL A 875 47.31 -28.54 -12.50
N ASN A 876 48.24 -27.66 -12.86
CA ASN A 876 48.00 -26.54 -13.78
C ASN A 876 48.60 -26.77 -15.17
N SER A 877 49.28 -27.91 -15.39
CA SER A 877 49.78 -28.36 -16.69
C SER A 877 49.59 -29.87 -16.87
N MET A 878 49.50 -30.30 -18.13
CA MET A 878 49.27 -31.70 -18.50
C MET A 878 50.29 -32.15 -19.52
N SER A 879 50.82 -33.36 -19.34
CA SER A 879 51.74 -34.01 -20.29
C SER A 879 50.98 -34.90 -21.26
N SER A 880 51.51 -35.09 -22.47
CA SER A 880 50.96 -35.99 -23.50
C SER A 880 50.87 -37.44 -23.01
N ASN A 881 49.80 -38.14 -23.39
CA ASN A 881 49.57 -39.57 -23.09
C ASN A 881 49.53 -39.92 -21.60
N MET A 882 49.19 -38.97 -20.73
CA MET A 882 49.05 -39.17 -19.28
C MET A 882 47.58 -39.09 -18.87
N GLN A 883 47.22 -39.79 -17.79
CA GLN A 883 45.86 -39.81 -17.27
C GLN A 883 45.65 -38.69 -16.24
N TYR A 884 44.52 -37.99 -16.36
CA TYR A 884 44.09 -36.92 -15.47
C TYR A 884 42.62 -37.07 -15.12
N THR A 885 42.22 -36.49 -13.99
CA THR A 885 40.81 -36.46 -13.56
C THR A 885 40.35 -35.03 -13.40
N VAL A 886 39.25 -34.66 -14.05
CA VAL A 886 38.56 -33.39 -13.79
C VAL A 886 37.51 -33.61 -12.73
N GLU A 887 37.53 -32.77 -11.72
CA GLU A 887 36.44 -32.62 -10.76
C GLU A 887 35.82 -31.26 -10.91
N TRP A 888 34.50 -31.20 -10.83
CA TRP A 888 33.78 -29.94 -10.80
C TRP A 888 32.52 -30.04 -9.97
N SER A 889 32.01 -28.90 -9.52
CA SER A 889 30.73 -28.82 -8.86
C SER A 889 29.84 -27.80 -9.55
N ILE A 890 28.54 -28.09 -9.51
CA ILE A 890 27.49 -27.20 -10.01
C ILE A 890 26.65 -26.79 -8.80
N LEU A 891 26.50 -25.49 -8.59
CA LEU A 891 25.59 -24.93 -7.60
C LEU A 891 24.30 -24.51 -8.31
N GLY A 892 23.16 -24.91 -7.76
CA GLY A 892 21.85 -24.47 -8.22
C GLY A 892 20.73 -25.10 -7.40
N TYR A 893 19.48 -24.85 -7.76
CA TYR A 893 18.33 -25.24 -6.93
C TYR A 893 17.73 -26.62 -7.25
N HIS A 894 18.19 -27.27 -8.34
CA HIS A 894 17.74 -28.60 -8.73
C HIS A 894 18.69 -29.72 -8.24
N GLU A 895 18.16 -30.90 -7.91
CA GLU A 895 18.98 -32.06 -7.52
C GLU A 895 19.49 -32.83 -8.76
N ASP A 896 18.69 -32.98 -9.82
CA ASP A 896 19.01 -33.77 -11.05
C ASP A 896 19.72 -33.05 -12.20
N TYR A 897 20.73 -32.24 -11.89
CA TYR A 897 21.62 -31.78 -12.96
C TYR A 897 22.34 -32.96 -13.62
N ILE A 898 22.27 -33.00 -14.95
CA ILE A 898 23.09 -33.87 -15.79
C ILE A 898 24.07 -32.99 -16.54
N THR A 899 25.35 -33.34 -16.51
CA THR A 899 26.41 -32.54 -17.14
C THR A 899 27.34 -33.39 -17.99
N SER A 900 28.00 -32.74 -18.95
CA SER A 900 29.08 -33.27 -19.75
C SER A 900 30.26 -32.32 -19.71
N VAL A 901 31.47 -32.85 -19.65
CA VAL A 901 32.72 -32.08 -19.74
C VAL A 901 33.36 -32.31 -21.10
N VAL A 902 33.86 -31.24 -21.68
CA VAL A 902 34.39 -31.23 -23.04
C VAL A 902 35.65 -30.38 -23.11
N MET A 903 36.69 -30.88 -23.75
CA MET A 903 37.95 -30.13 -23.94
C MET A 903 38.26 -29.92 -25.42
N PHE A 904 38.71 -28.70 -25.75
CA PHE A 904 38.91 -28.24 -27.12
C PHE A 904 40.37 -27.86 -27.38
N ASN A 905 40.85 -28.21 -28.57
CA ASN A 905 42.09 -27.71 -29.13
C ASN A 905 41.91 -26.29 -29.65
N CYS A 906 42.58 -25.31 -29.05
CA CYS A 906 42.49 -23.94 -29.54
C CYS A 906 43.71 -23.51 -30.35
N THR A 907 44.57 -24.44 -30.77
CA THR A 907 45.74 -24.14 -31.60
C THR A 907 45.31 -23.49 -32.92
N GLY A 908 45.81 -22.29 -33.20
CA GLY A 908 45.51 -21.55 -34.44
C GLY A 908 44.20 -20.76 -34.42
N ILE A 909 43.44 -20.76 -33.33
CA ILE A 909 42.24 -19.92 -33.19
C ILE A 909 42.65 -18.57 -32.60
N ALA A 910 42.48 -17.50 -33.39
CA ALA A 910 42.92 -16.14 -33.04
C ALA A 910 42.22 -15.56 -31.80
N ASP A 911 40.97 -15.99 -31.56
CA ASP A 911 40.18 -15.65 -30.38
C ASP A 911 39.72 -16.93 -29.66
N ASN A 912 40.39 -17.26 -28.55
CA ASN A 912 40.13 -18.45 -27.75
C ASN A 912 38.71 -18.52 -27.14
N THR A 913 37.93 -17.45 -27.31
CA THR A 913 36.55 -17.36 -26.84
C THR A 913 35.56 -18.00 -27.79
N THR A 914 35.93 -18.14 -29.07
CA THR A 914 35.19 -18.87 -30.09
C THR A 914 35.47 -20.39 -30.05
N CYS A 915 36.61 -20.78 -29.49
CA CYS A 915 37.00 -22.18 -29.32
C CYS A 915 36.04 -22.90 -28.37
N GLY A 916 35.36 -23.94 -28.87
CA GLY A 916 34.40 -24.70 -28.09
C GLY A 916 33.15 -23.92 -27.69
N ALA A 917 32.76 -22.92 -28.49
CA ALA A 917 31.53 -22.15 -28.31
C ALA A 917 30.26 -22.97 -28.61
N ASN A 918 30.37 -24.15 -29.21
CA ASN A 918 29.26 -25.04 -29.51
C ASN A 918 29.62 -26.51 -29.17
N PHE A 919 28.67 -27.26 -28.60
CA PHE A 919 28.78 -28.72 -28.41
C PHE A 919 28.80 -29.52 -29.74
N SER A 920 28.88 -28.91 -30.92
CA SER A 920 29.18 -29.62 -32.18
C SER A 920 30.51 -29.24 -32.87
N ASP A 921 31.27 -28.26 -32.35
CA ASP A 921 32.62 -27.91 -32.80
C ASP A 921 33.56 -29.14 -32.95
N ASN A 922 34.21 -29.25 -34.12
CA ASN A 922 35.06 -30.36 -34.55
C ASN A 922 36.49 -30.32 -33.96
N THR A 923 36.86 -29.27 -33.22
CA THR A 923 38.20 -29.11 -32.62
C THR A 923 38.37 -29.84 -31.27
N ARG A 924 37.41 -30.69 -30.89
CA ARG A 924 37.41 -31.40 -29.61
C ARG A 924 38.43 -32.51 -29.52
N PHE A 925 39.00 -32.66 -28.34
CA PHE A 925 39.82 -33.81 -27.99
C PHE A 925 39.08 -34.84 -27.14
N ILE A 926 38.15 -34.39 -26.31
CA ILE A 926 37.36 -35.27 -25.47
C ILE A 926 35.96 -34.71 -25.26
N SER A 927 34.98 -35.61 -25.33
CA SER A 927 33.61 -35.39 -24.93
C SER A 927 33.23 -36.53 -24.00
N SER A 928 32.82 -36.21 -22.78
CA SER A 928 32.12 -37.19 -21.95
C SER A 928 30.67 -37.30 -22.41
N GLY A 929 30.04 -38.46 -22.19
CA GLY A 929 28.59 -38.59 -22.27
C GLY A 929 27.93 -37.92 -21.05
N ARG A 930 26.73 -38.40 -20.70
CA ARG A 930 26.08 -38.11 -19.42
C ARG A 930 27.02 -38.48 -18.27
N VAL A 931 27.44 -37.50 -17.47
CA VAL A 931 28.20 -37.72 -16.23
C VAL A 931 27.25 -37.52 -15.07
N ASP A 932 27.08 -38.59 -14.28
CA ASP A 932 26.23 -38.54 -13.10
C ASP A 932 26.97 -37.90 -11.92
N ARG A 933 26.21 -37.25 -11.04
CA ARG A 933 26.72 -36.69 -9.79
C ARG A 933 27.23 -37.81 -8.88
N TYR A 934 28.35 -37.60 -8.19
CA TYR A 934 28.83 -38.55 -7.19
C TYR A 934 28.58 -38.08 -5.75
N LEU A 935 28.34 -36.78 -5.54
CA LEU A 935 27.99 -36.21 -4.24
C LEU A 935 27.05 -35.01 -4.44
N SER A 936 26.10 -34.84 -3.53
CA SER A 936 25.27 -33.65 -3.41
C SER A 936 25.25 -33.20 -1.96
N THR A 937 25.45 -31.90 -1.74
CA THR A 937 25.41 -31.29 -0.41
C THR A 937 24.57 -30.03 -0.46
N ASP A 938 24.02 -29.62 0.67
CA ASP A 938 23.30 -28.36 0.75
C ASP A 938 24.23 -27.18 0.45
N GLY A 939 23.75 -26.30 -0.41
CA GLY A 939 24.37 -25.03 -0.73
C GLY A 939 24.03 -23.97 0.31
N VAL A 940 24.75 -22.86 0.19
CA VAL A 940 24.64 -21.72 1.11
C VAL A 940 23.53 -20.73 0.72
N TRP A 941 22.99 -20.83 -0.51
CA TRP A 941 21.93 -19.93 -0.97
C TRP A 941 20.55 -20.48 -0.61
N LYS A 942 19.65 -19.56 -0.23
CA LYS A 942 18.22 -19.81 -0.06
C LYS A 942 17.43 -18.78 -0.85
N HIS A 943 16.41 -19.22 -1.59
CA HIS A 943 15.46 -18.35 -2.26
C HIS A 943 14.05 -18.83 -1.91
N GLN A 944 13.20 -17.94 -1.38
CA GLN A 944 11.83 -18.29 -0.96
C GLN A 944 11.75 -19.58 -0.12
N GLY A 945 12.70 -19.75 0.81
CA GLY A 945 12.78 -20.96 1.66
C GLY A 945 13.42 -22.19 1.00
N ILE A 946 13.56 -22.23 -0.33
CA ILE A 946 14.21 -23.31 -1.08
C ILE A 946 15.74 -23.18 -0.95
N GLN A 947 16.37 -24.23 -0.42
CA GLN A 947 17.81 -24.27 -0.24
C GLN A 947 18.51 -24.82 -1.49
N SER A 948 19.50 -24.09 -1.99
CA SER A 948 20.37 -24.51 -3.10
C SER A 948 21.13 -25.79 -2.77
N LYS A 949 21.68 -26.44 -3.81
CA LYS A 949 22.47 -27.68 -3.74
C LYS A 949 23.77 -27.53 -4.50
N VAL A 950 24.84 -28.07 -3.95
CA VAL A 950 26.15 -28.22 -4.61
C VAL A 950 26.30 -29.67 -5.05
N ASN A 951 26.20 -29.91 -6.35
CA ASN A 951 26.32 -31.23 -6.96
C ASN A 951 27.72 -31.42 -7.54
N GLN A 952 28.45 -32.44 -7.12
CA GLN A 952 29.83 -32.70 -7.53
C GLN A 952 29.91 -33.84 -8.56
N TYR A 953 30.81 -33.65 -9.53
CA TYR A 953 31.04 -34.52 -10.67
C TYR A 953 32.52 -34.80 -10.85
N ARG A 954 32.83 -35.97 -11.39
CA ARG A 954 34.20 -36.41 -11.64
C ARG A 954 34.27 -37.14 -12.97
N TYR A 955 35.31 -36.86 -13.76
CA TYR A 955 35.55 -37.55 -15.02
C TYR A 955 37.05 -37.72 -15.28
N THR A 956 37.47 -38.97 -15.53
CA THR A 956 38.88 -39.33 -15.79
C THR A 956 39.11 -39.54 -17.28
N PHE A 957 40.22 -39.00 -17.79
CA PHE A 957 40.59 -39.09 -19.20
C PHE A 957 42.10 -39.18 -19.41
N THR A 958 42.50 -39.59 -20.62
CA THR A 958 43.90 -39.60 -21.07
C THR A 958 44.12 -38.51 -22.10
N THR A 959 45.15 -37.70 -21.91
CA THR A 959 45.52 -36.65 -22.87
C THR A 959 46.02 -37.25 -24.19
N PRO A 960 45.65 -36.68 -25.34
CA PRO A 960 46.21 -37.10 -26.61
C PRO A 960 47.69 -36.68 -26.73
N ASP A 961 48.36 -37.17 -27.78
CA ASP A 961 49.75 -36.80 -28.08
C ASP A 961 49.83 -35.36 -28.62
N PHE A 962 50.78 -34.57 -28.12
CA PHE A 962 50.97 -33.16 -28.51
C PHE A 962 52.44 -32.89 -28.83
N THR A 963 52.73 -32.26 -29.97
CA THR A 963 54.09 -32.00 -30.44
C THR A 963 54.66 -30.63 -30.00
N SER A 964 53.84 -29.78 -29.39
CA SER A 964 54.21 -28.44 -28.91
C SER A 964 53.22 -27.94 -27.85
N SER A 965 53.57 -26.85 -27.15
CA SER A 965 52.67 -26.11 -26.26
C SER A 965 51.31 -25.86 -26.93
N THR A 966 50.24 -26.39 -26.33
CA THR A 966 48.88 -26.39 -26.91
C THR A 966 47.90 -25.81 -25.90
N PRO A 967 47.24 -24.67 -26.20
CA PRO A 967 46.20 -24.13 -25.31
C PRO A 967 44.95 -25.00 -25.37
N ILE A 968 44.49 -25.46 -24.22
CA ILE A 968 43.27 -26.26 -24.07
C ILE A 968 42.20 -25.43 -23.35
N VAL A 969 40.99 -25.40 -23.90
CA VAL A 969 39.81 -24.83 -23.25
C VAL A 969 38.90 -25.95 -22.77
N ILE A 970 38.47 -25.88 -21.51
CA ILE A 970 37.52 -26.83 -20.90
C ILE A 970 36.15 -26.15 -20.80
N ARG A 971 35.10 -26.86 -21.20
CA ARG A 971 33.70 -26.41 -21.10
C ARG A 971 32.86 -27.46 -20.41
N PHE A 972 31.87 -26.99 -19.64
CA PHE A 972 30.87 -27.81 -18.97
C PHE A 972 29.52 -27.51 -19.62
N TYR A 973 28.80 -28.56 -19.99
CA TYR A 973 27.49 -28.47 -20.63
C TYR A 973 26.45 -29.17 -19.76
N ARG A 974 25.24 -28.64 -19.65
CA ARG A 974 24.11 -29.24 -18.93
C ARG A 974 23.08 -29.79 -19.90
N LEU A 975 22.43 -30.89 -19.51
CA LEU A 975 21.20 -31.38 -20.14
C LEU A 975 20.04 -31.09 -19.18
N ASN A 976 19.07 -30.26 -19.61
CA ASN A 976 17.90 -29.89 -18.81
C ASN A 976 16.62 -30.49 -19.42
N SER A 977 15.86 -31.23 -18.62
CA SER A 977 14.53 -31.73 -19.01
C SER A 977 13.51 -30.60 -19.20
N LYS A 978 13.68 -29.46 -18.52
CA LYS A 978 12.85 -28.25 -18.71
C LYS A 978 13.14 -27.54 -20.03
N ASP A 979 14.41 -27.47 -20.46
CA ASP A 979 14.77 -26.91 -21.78
C ASP A 979 14.12 -27.75 -22.90
N LEU A 980 14.04 -29.09 -22.72
CA LEU A 980 13.34 -30.00 -23.63
C LEU A 980 11.81 -29.75 -23.65
N LYS A 981 11.17 -29.54 -22.47
CA LYS A 981 9.74 -29.21 -22.36
C LYS A 981 9.41 -27.85 -23.00
N ALA A 982 10.34 -26.89 -22.96
CA ALA A 982 10.24 -25.58 -23.62
C ALA A 982 10.58 -25.60 -25.12
N GLY A 983 10.77 -26.78 -25.74
CA GLY A 983 11.06 -26.92 -27.17
C GLY A 983 12.51 -26.59 -27.58
N ASN A 984 13.41 -26.36 -26.61
CA ASN A 984 14.81 -26.07 -26.88
C ASN A 984 15.62 -27.38 -26.96
N ALA A 985 16.08 -27.73 -28.15
CA ALA A 985 16.85 -28.96 -28.37
C ALA A 985 18.30 -28.84 -27.86
N GLY A 986 18.65 -29.67 -26.87
CA GLY A 986 19.98 -30.27 -26.70
C GLY A 986 21.11 -29.41 -26.09
N LEU A 987 21.57 -29.80 -24.90
CA LEU A 987 22.83 -29.43 -24.22
C LEU A 987 23.20 -27.92 -24.24
N SER A 988 22.90 -27.23 -23.14
CA SER A 988 23.24 -25.81 -22.93
C SER A 988 24.59 -25.67 -22.21
N LEU A 989 25.37 -24.64 -22.51
CA LEU A 989 26.61 -24.37 -21.76
C LEU A 989 26.26 -24.03 -20.30
N VAL A 990 26.94 -24.66 -19.33
CA VAL A 990 26.84 -24.26 -17.92
C VAL A 990 27.46 -22.90 -17.80
N ILE A 991 26.70 -21.96 -17.25
CA ILE A 991 27.19 -20.60 -17.10
C ILE A 991 28.23 -20.62 -15.96
N PRO A 992 29.35 -19.93 -16.15
CA PRO A 992 30.32 -19.74 -15.07
C PRO A 992 29.61 -19.22 -13.81
N GLY A 993 29.70 -19.96 -12.71
CA GLY A 993 29.51 -19.35 -11.41
C GLY A 993 30.77 -18.58 -11.12
N ASN A 994 30.62 -17.37 -10.61
CA ASN A 994 31.79 -16.61 -10.30
C ASN A 994 32.54 -17.31 -9.15
N HIS A 995 33.85 -17.54 -9.35
CA HIS A 995 34.73 -17.88 -8.23
C HIS A 995 34.90 -16.69 -7.26
N ALA A 996 34.38 -15.51 -7.60
CA ALA A 996 33.91 -14.43 -6.72
C ALA A 996 33.17 -13.34 -7.56
N GLU A 997 31.82 -13.22 -7.49
CA GLU A 997 30.89 -12.16 -8.04
C GLU A 997 29.87 -12.48 -9.19
N ASP A 998 28.61 -12.79 -8.87
CA ASP A 998 27.39 -12.39 -9.61
C ASP A 998 27.18 -12.72 -11.13
N TYR A 999 25.91 -12.77 -11.55
CA TYR A 999 25.46 -13.39 -12.80
C TYR A 999 25.03 -12.36 -13.86
N TYR A 1000 25.40 -12.64 -15.12
CA TYR A 1000 25.18 -11.95 -16.41
C TYR A 1000 26.09 -10.76 -16.79
N ASP A 1001 26.98 -10.98 -17.78
CA ASP A 1001 27.29 -9.95 -18.79
C ASP A 1001 26.42 -10.17 -20.04
N THR A 1002 26.34 -9.17 -20.91
CA THR A 1002 25.44 -9.12 -22.08
C THR A 1002 25.69 -10.19 -23.17
N THR A 1003 26.60 -11.15 -22.97
CA THR A 1003 26.83 -12.25 -23.94
C THR A 1003 27.00 -13.65 -23.32
N GLY A 1004 26.91 -13.81 -22.00
CA GLY A 1004 26.62 -15.11 -21.37
C GLY A 1004 27.65 -16.24 -21.57
N ARG A 1005 28.95 -15.96 -21.77
CA ARG A 1005 29.99 -17.02 -21.82
C ARG A 1005 31.35 -16.50 -21.36
N ARG A 1006 31.98 -17.13 -20.34
CA ARG A 1006 33.43 -17.53 -20.27
C ARG A 1006 33.89 -17.95 -18.85
N VAL A 1007 34.48 -19.16 -18.72
CA VAL A 1007 35.63 -19.40 -17.82
C VAL A 1007 36.87 -19.51 -18.71
N LYS A 1008 37.96 -18.84 -18.35
CA LYS A 1008 39.27 -18.90 -19.02
C LYS A 1008 40.32 -19.42 -18.04
N ASN A 1009 40.99 -20.51 -18.40
CA ASN A 1009 42.28 -20.86 -17.82
C ASN A 1009 43.22 -21.20 -18.97
N THR A 1010 44.36 -20.52 -19.07
CA THR A 1010 45.35 -20.80 -20.13
C THR A 1010 46.40 -21.70 -19.51
N ILE A 1011 46.38 -22.98 -19.88
CA ILE A 1011 47.42 -23.92 -19.47
C ILE A 1011 48.63 -23.65 -20.39
N SER A 1012 49.67 -23.06 -19.82
CA SER A 1012 51.01 -23.09 -20.40
C SER A 1012 51.66 -24.46 -20.10
N PRO A 1013 52.60 -24.91 -20.94
CA PRO A 1013 53.17 -26.26 -20.86
C PRO A 1013 53.86 -26.55 -19.53
#